data_AF-A0A2Z5WLI6-F1
#
_entry.id   AF-A0A2Z5WLI6-F1
#
_cell.length_a   1.000
_cell.length_b   1.000
_cell.length_c   1.000
_cell.angle_alpha   90.00
_cell.angle_beta   90.00
_cell.angle_gamma   90.00
#
_symmetry.space_group_name_H-M   'P 1'
#
loop_
_entity.id
_entity.type
_entity.pdbx_description
1 polymer ?
#
loop_
_entity_poly.entity_id
_entity_poly.type
_entity_poly.pdbx_seq_one_letter_code
_entity_poly.pdbx_strand_id
1 'polypeptide(L)'
;MLNGFRFKKTAAFILALIMTLAPVLTLHSANVASAAPTVYEAESAAKTGGVATATDHTGYTGTGFVGGYTDANKGNASTAFSVSASPGGSYTATLRYANGTGSAQTLSLYVNGGKLKQTSLPATANWDTWGTVTETVALNAGANTIAYKFDTTDTGNVNLDNLAVEVSLGANLALNKAATANNSYSGFPAANAVDGNASTYYEGASGSYPNTLTVDLGSAQSVGTVVLKLPASWGSRTQTLSVLGSSDNATYSTLKASQAYAFAPGTNNTVSISFTAASVRYVRLSFTANTGSTGGQVAEFEVYGSGSATPTPTPTATPTATPTSTPTPTPTATPASAYEAESGTRSGGTVVATDHTGYSGSGFVAGFTDANKGNAALQFNVNVAAAGNYALSLRYANGSTVTQTLSLYVNGTKLGQTSLAATTNWDTWAVKSETAALNAGNNTVTYKYDTTDTGNVNLDKLELAIVVATPTPTPTPTPPVGTYGATMPYDTYEAENMTHTGTLIGPNTTFGNIASEASGRKAVRLTSAGQYVQFTLSKAAKGLTIRYSIPDNAAGTGIDSAISLYAGGTLIKDVPLTSRYSWIYGAWGTEGGQIRWSNNPNASPNTPHHMYDEVAVVLDQQYSAGTVIKLQRNSSNLNFSSVSGVTVDLVEAEPIPAALTMPSNYVSIASYGAVANDGADDTAAINSAINAVKNSGGSLKGVWIPAGTFNLNNGNRGAGFDGTGTRLYLDSGISIKGAGIWYSTLAGNYAGIFMRAGNVTLSDFKISANDVIRDDYNGVTAVEGVGTNSTLTNLWIEHAKVGFWLTDQTNGATISNSRVRQVWADGLNLHRGTSNTTVTNNSIRGSGDDGLAMWSDVYLDTNNTFSYNTVQIPTLANNIAIYGGSGNKVIGNLLTDTVVNGSGISFGTNFDPPSMTGTLTIQNNMLLRTGSLHKDYGYQIGSIWAYWLNNNGRAQNLTVTVSGNTIQDSTYSGIFIEEPAPNISVTYSGNTITNAGTYGVYVRGTATGSSTFTNNTVNGAPSGKFLNTSSSFTVSGSGNNW
;
A
#
# COMPACT_ATOMS: atom_id res chain seq x y z
N MET A 1 -37.92 46.10 47.91
CA MET A 1 -38.21 44.97 48.84
C MET A 1 -37.26 43.83 48.50
N LEU A 2 -36.74 43.11 49.50
CA LEU A 2 -35.93 41.86 49.49
C LEU A 2 -34.90 41.67 48.34
N ASN A 3 -33.59 41.65 48.61
CA ASN A 3 -32.81 40.56 49.25
C ASN A 3 -32.81 39.26 48.38
N GLY A 4 -31.68 38.70 47.91
CA GLY A 4 -30.28 39.11 48.02
C GLY A 4 -29.48 38.31 49.08
N PHE A 5 -28.48 37.55 48.63
CA PHE A 5 -27.46 36.96 49.50
C PHE A 5 -26.08 36.89 48.83
N ARG A 6 -25.04 37.20 49.61
CA ARG A 6 -23.62 36.90 49.36
C ARG A 6 -23.07 36.29 50.64
N PHE A 7 -22.04 35.45 50.55
CA PHE A 7 -21.08 35.28 51.66
C PHE A 7 -19.64 35.36 51.15
N LYS A 8 -18.71 35.66 52.06
CA LYS A 8 -17.31 35.99 51.75
C LYS A 8 -16.34 35.00 52.40
N LYS A 9 -15.21 34.83 51.70
CA LYS A 9 -13.83 34.51 52.16
C LYS A 9 -13.56 34.45 53.67
N THR A 10 -12.69 33.50 54.02
CA THR A 10 -11.64 33.62 55.07
C THR A 10 -10.34 32.97 54.55
N ALA A 11 -9.17 33.42 55.03
CA ALA A 11 -7.85 32.93 54.59
C ALA A 11 -6.70 33.26 55.59
N ALA A 12 -5.78 32.31 55.80
CA ALA A 12 -4.42 32.41 56.39
C ALA A 12 -3.74 31.03 56.16
N PHE A 13 -2.44 30.82 55.84
CA PHE A 13 -1.18 31.36 56.38
C PHE A 13 -0.86 30.86 57.81
N ILE A 14 0.33 30.33 58.15
CA ILE A 14 1.59 30.08 57.40
C ILE A 14 2.35 28.89 58.07
N LEU A 15 3.23 28.10 57.43
CA LEU A 15 4.68 28.35 57.26
C LEU A 15 5.32 27.42 56.18
N ALA A 16 6.36 26.63 56.47
CA ALA A 16 7.21 25.93 55.48
C ALA A 16 8.00 24.72 56.02
N LEU A 17 8.41 23.82 55.11
CA LEU A 17 9.68 23.09 55.17
C LEU A 17 10.19 22.83 53.74
N ILE A 18 11.48 23.01 53.49
CA ILE A 18 12.13 22.72 52.21
C ILE A 18 12.85 21.37 52.31
N MET A 19 12.51 20.41 51.44
CA MET A 19 13.36 19.27 51.11
C MET A 19 13.29 18.96 49.62
N THR A 20 14.44 18.63 49.03
CA THR A 20 14.62 18.40 47.60
C THR A 20 14.28 16.96 47.22
N LEU A 21 13.32 16.78 46.32
CA LEU A 21 13.05 15.51 45.64
C LEU A 21 12.91 15.79 44.15
N ALA A 22 13.86 15.29 43.35
CA ALA A 22 13.78 15.36 41.90
C ALA A 22 12.80 14.28 41.39
N PRO A 23 11.97 14.57 40.37
CA PRO A 23 11.16 13.55 39.71
C PRO A 23 12.09 12.63 38.90
N VAL A 24 12.39 11.45 39.44
CA VAL A 24 13.02 10.38 38.65
C VAL A 24 11.98 9.90 37.64
N LEU A 25 12.14 10.32 36.39
CA LEU A 25 11.23 10.00 35.29
C LEU A 25 11.43 8.54 34.86
N THR A 26 10.80 7.60 35.57
CA THR A 26 10.77 6.19 35.18
C THR A 26 9.94 6.02 33.91
N LEU A 27 10.62 5.81 32.77
CA LEU A 27 9.96 5.37 31.55
C LEU A 27 9.23 4.06 31.82
N HIS A 28 7.90 4.11 31.79
CA HIS A 28 7.06 2.92 31.80
C HIS A 28 7.05 2.35 30.39
N SER A 29 7.93 1.39 30.11
CA SER A 29 7.89 0.60 28.88
C SER A 29 6.53 -0.08 28.77
N ALA A 30 5.77 0.22 27.71
CA ALA A 30 4.51 -0.45 27.44
C ALA A 30 4.78 -1.91 27.05
N ASN A 31 4.44 -2.85 27.93
CA ASN A 31 4.59 -4.27 27.67
C ASN A 31 3.60 -4.72 26.58
N VAL A 32 4.11 -5.33 25.51
CA VAL A 32 3.28 -5.94 24.46
C VAL A 32 2.88 -7.34 24.91
N ALA A 33 1.67 -7.49 25.44
CA ALA A 33 1.07 -8.77 25.76
C ALA A 33 0.30 -9.34 24.56
N SER A 34 0.18 -10.68 24.48
CA SER A 34 -0.74 -11.31 23.52
C SER A 34 -2.18 -11.06 23.94
N ALA A 35 -3.03 -10.68 22.99
CA ALA A 35 -4.46 -10.50 23.23
C ALA A 35 -5.21 -11.85 23.22
N ALA A 36 -6.29 -11.93 23.97
CA ALA A 36 -7.29 -13.00 23.85
C ALA A 36 -8.19 -12.75 22.60
N PRO A 37 -8.96 -13.76 22.14
CA PRO A 37 -9.94 -13.56 21.08
C PRO A 37 -10.91 -12.42 21.43
N THR A 38 -11.12 -11.50 20.49
CA THR A 38 -12.05 -10.38 20.70
C THR A 38 -13.46 -10.84 20.34
N VAL A 39 -14.38 -10.78 21.30
CA VAL A 39 -15.78 -11.18 21.15
C VAL A 39 -16.65 -9.95 20.86
N TYR A 40 -17.55 -10.09 19.90
CA TYR A 40 -18.47 -9.05 19.44
C TYR A 40 -19.90 -9.60 19.53
N GLU A 41 -20.71 -9.07 20.44
CA GLU A 41 -22.10 -9.52 20.67
C GLU A 41 -23.04 -9.02 19.53
N ALA A 42 -23.96 -9.87 19.04
CA ALA A 42 -24.73 -9.60 17.83
C ALA A 42 -25.84 -8.54 18.02
N GLU A 43 -26.40 -8.44 19.21
CA GLU A 43 -27.35 -7.38 19.55
C GLU A 43 -26.68 -5.99 19.61
N SER A 44 -25.35 -5.95 19.75
CA SER A 44 -24.51 -4.75 19.59
C SER A 44 -24.07 -4.49 18.14
N ALA A 45 -24.18 -5.47 17.24
CA ALA A 45 -23.82 -5.33 15.82
C ALA A 45 -24.81 -4.48 15.02
N ALA A 46 -24.40 -3.95 13.85
CA ALA A 46 -25.30 -3.21 12.97
C ALA A 46 -26.36 -4.14 12.36
N LYS A 47 -27.62 -3.68 12.28
CA LYS A 47 -28.79 -4.48 11.89
C LYS A 47 -29.58 -3.79 10.78
N THR A 48 -29.89 -4.51 9.70
CA THR A 48 -30.63 -3.98 8.54
C THR A 48 -31.64 -4.98 7.98
N GLY A 49 -32.61 -4.49 7.22
CA GLY A 49 -33.52 -5.34 6.43
C GLY A 49 -34.48 -6.22 7.25
N GLY A 50 -34.83 -5.81 8.47
CA GLY A 50 -35.88 -6.45 9.26
C GLY A 50 -35.41 -7.46 10.33
N VAL A 51 -34.10 -7.65 10.51
CA VAL A 51 -33.58 -8.35 11.71
C VAL A 51 -33.67 -7.46 12.94
N ALA A 52 -33.88 -8.06 14.12
CA ALA A 52 -34.09 -7.36 15.38
C ALA A 52 -33.47 -8.12 16.55
N THR A 53 -33.14 -7.38 17.62
CA THR A 53 -32.74 -7.97 18.91
C THR A 53 -33.94 -8.65 19.57
N ALA A 54 -33.74 -9.84 20.11
CA ALA A 54 -34.74 -10.64 20.81
C ALA A 54 -34.14 -11.34 22.04
N THR A 55 -35.02 -11.81 22.94
CA THR A 55 -34.68 -12.36 24.27
C THR A 55 -35.63 -13.47 24.73
N ASP A 56 -36.42 -14.04 23.81
CA ASP A 56 -37.48 -15.03 24.06
C ASP A 56 -37.01 -16.50 24.01
N HIS A 57 -35.70 -16.70 23.82
CA HIS A 57 -34.98 -17.96 24.03
C HIS A 57 -33.86 -17.74 25.04
N THR A 58 -33.48 -18.80 25.76
CA THR A 58 -32.46 -18.75 26.82
C THR A 58 -31.07 -19.16 26.32
N GLY A 59 -30.00 -18.83 27.07
CA GLY A 59 -28.64 -19.31 26.81
C GLY A 59 -27.75 -18.45 25.89
N TYR A 60 -28.22 -17.28 25.47
CA TYR A 60 -27.44 -16.29 24.71
C TYR A 60 -26.34 -15.59 25.56
N THR A 61 -25.38 -14.92 24.93
CA THR A 61 -24.39 -14.03 25.56
C THR A 61 -24.81 -12.56 25.51
N GLY A 62 -24.06 -11.66 26.18
CA GLY A 62 -24.41 -10.25 26.26
C GLY A 62 -25.77 -9.99 26.92
N THR A 63 -26.65 -9.30 26.18
CA THR A 63 -27.96 -8.80 26.62
C THR A 63 -29.14 -9.33 25.78
N GLY A 64 -28.87 -9.96 24.65
CA GLY A 64 -29.86 -10.56 23.75
C GLY A 64 -29.21 -11.14 22.50
N PHE A 65 -29.99 -11.76 21.63
CA PHE A 65 -29.55 -12.29 20.34
C PHE A 65 -30.25 -11.57 19.18
N VAL A 66 -29.86 -11.83 17.94
CA VAL A 66 -30.50 -11.26 16.74
C VAL A 66 -31.24 -12.33 15.95
N GLY A 67 -32.56 -12.15 15.82
CA GLY A 67 -33.44 -12.95 14.96
C GLY A 67 -34.05 -12.13 13.82
N GLY A 68 -35.08 -12.67 13.17
CA GLY A 68 -35.84 -11.97 12.12
C GLY A 68 -35.42 -12.30 10.68
N TYR A 69 -34.61 -13.35 10.48
CA TYR A 69 -34.25 -13.87 9.15
C TYR A 69 -35.39 -14.68 8.48
N THR A 70 -36.60 -14.11 8.43
CA THR A 70 -37.82 -14.73 7.88
C THR A 70 -38.00 -14.41 6.40
N ASP A 71 -38.72 -15.23 5.62
CA ASP A 71 -38.82 -15.09 4.15
C ASP A 71 -39.28 -13.69 3.67
N ALA A 72 -40.08 -12.95 4.44
CA ALA A 72 -40.46 -11.57 4.13
C ALA A 72 -39.27 -10.60 4.06
N ASN A 73 -38.16 -10.93 4.76
CA ASN A 73 -36.92 -10.17 4.83
C ASN A 73 -35.81 -10.73 3.91
N LYS A 74 -36.10 -11.79 3.13
CA LYS A 74 -35.14 -12.44 2.21
C LYS A 74 -34.60 -11.46 1.18
N GLY A 75 -33.29 -11.53 0.93
CA GLY A 75 -32.54 -10.57 0.12
C GLY A 75 -32.08 -9.32 0.88
N ASN A 76 -32.71 -8.98 2.01
CA ASN A 76 -32.52 -7.69 2.70
C ASN A 76 -31.89 -7.82 4.10
N ALA A 77 -32.30 -8.81 4.89
CA ALA A 77 -31.90 -8.97 6.29
C ALA A 77 -30.39 -9.19 6.48
N SER A 78 -29.74 -8.43 7.38
CA SER A 78 -28.32 -8.60 7.71
C SER A 78 -27.95 -8.15 9.12
N THR A 79 -26.99 -8.86 9.73
CA THR A 79 -26.29 -8.48 10.97
C THR A 79 -24.80 -8.30 10.66
N ALA A 80 -24.22 -7.14 10.98
CA ALA A 80 -22.84 -6.78 10.63
C ALA A 80 -22.03 -6.34 11.86
N PHE A 81 -21.08 -7.18 12.26
CA PHE A 81 -20.15 -6.96 13.37
C PHE A 81 -19.00 -6.04 12.90
N SER A 82 -18.72 -4.99 13.68
CA SER A 82 -17.56 -4.10 13.45
C SER A 82 -16.35 -4.62 14.23
N VAL A 83 -15.30 -5.03 13.52
CA VAL A 83 -14.19 -5.83 14.04
C VAL A 83 -12.87 -5.08 13.85
N SER A 84 -11.97 -5.09 14.84
CA SER A 84 -10.63 -4.51 14.72
C SER A 84 -9.55 -5.59 14.64
N ALA A 85 -8.61 -5.44 13.71
CA ALA A 85 -7.53 -6.37 13.45
C ALA A 85 -6.17 -5.65 13.40
N SER A 86 -5.19 -6.11 14.18
CA SER A 86 -3.84 -5.55 14.21
C SER A 86 -2.83 -6.62 14.59
N PRO A 87 -1.92 -7.05 13.69
CA PRO A 87 -1.81 -6.66 12.28
C PRO A 87 -2.95 -7.23 11.41
N GLY A 88 -3.14 -6.68 10.21
CA GLY A 88 -3.99 -7.32 9.19
C GLY A 88 -3.40 -8.65 8.70
N GLY A 89 -4.27 -9.56 8.26
CA GLY A 89 -3.88 -10.90 7.82
C GLY A 89 -5.07 -11.87 7.79
N SER A 90 -4.78 -13.17 7.83
CA SER A 90 -5.82 -14.18 8.09
C SER A 90 -6.23 -14.15 9.56
N TYR A 91 -7.51 -14.35 9.81
CA TYR A 91 -8.13 -14.39 11.14
C TYR A 91 -9.11 -15.57 11.21
N THR A 92 -9.24 -16.16 12.40
CA THR A 92 -10.34 -17.08 12.71
C THR A 92 -11.54 -16.26 13.15
N ALA A 93 -12.72 -16.52 12.59
CA ALA A 93 -13.99 -15.93 13.04
C ALA A 93 -14.98 -17.04 13.42
N THR A 94 -15.45 -17.05 14.67
CA THR A 94 -16.36 -18.07 15.21
C THR A 94 -17.69 -17.43 15.57
N LEU A 95 -18.73 -17.72 14.79
CA LEU A 95 -20.11 -17.28 15.00
C LEU A 95 -20.82 -18.26 15.94
N ARG A 96 -21.47 -17.76 16.99
CA ARG A 96 -22.45 -18.51 17.82
C ARG A 96 -23.86 -18.23 17.32
N TYR A 97 -24.69 -19.27 17.22
CA TYR A 97 -26.03 -19.21 16.62
C TYR A 97 -26.97 -20.31 17.15
N ALA A 98 -28.29 -20.15 16.93
CA ALA A 98 -29.29 -21.19 17.16
C ALA A 98 -30.16 -21.40 15.91
N ASN A 99 -30.58 -22.66 15.69
CA ASN A 99 -31.39 -23.09 14.55
C ASN A 99 -32.33 -24.22 14.98
N GLY A 100 -33.48 -23.87 15.54
CA GLY A 100 -34.48 -24.85 15.99
C GLY A 100 -35.40 -25.39 14.88
N THR A 101 -35.07 -25.25 13.58
CA THR A 101 -35.97 -25.70 12.49
C THR A 101 -35.93 -27.21 12.23
N GLY A 102 -35.02 -27.96 12.86
CA GLY A 102 -34.83 -29.40 12.63
C GLY A 102 -34.14 -29.76 11.31
N SER A 103 -33.62 -28.78 10.57
CA SER A 103 -32.85 -28.97 9.34
C SER A 103 -31.71 -27.93 9.25
N ALA A 104 -30.65 -28.22 8.50
CA ALA A 104 -29.58 -27.25 8.29
C ALA A 104 -30.09 -26.05 7.48
N GLN A 105 -29.81 -24.85 7.96
CA GLN A 105 -30.18 -23.59 7.31
C GLN A 105 -28.94 -22.88 6.74
N THR A 106 -29.15 -21.80 6.01
CA THR A 106 -28.08 -21.01 5.41
C THR A 106 -28.25 -19.51 5.62
N LEU A 107 -27.12 -18.84 5.85
CA LEU A 107 -26.92 -17.40 5.70
C LEU A 107 -25.60 -17.17 4.97
N SER A 108 -25.50 -16.09 4.22
CA SER A 108 -24.30 -15.72 3.49
C SER A 108 -23.34 -14.92 4.37
N LEU A 109 -22.09 -15.37 4.48
CA LEU A 109 -21.01 -14.63 5.15
C LEU A 109 -20.42 -13.59 4.18
N TYR A 110 -20.30 -12.38 4.68
CA TYR A 110 -19.67 -11.23 4.05
C TYR A 110 -18.50 -10.72 4.92
N VAL A 111 -17.40 -10.31 4.30
CA VAL A 111 -16.27 -9.65 4.97
C VAL A 111 -15.96 -8.36 4.22
N ASN A 112 -15.93 -7.23 4.93
CA ASN A 112 -15.73 -5.89 4.37
C ASN A 112 -16.65 -5.59 3.17
N GLY A 113 -17.92 -6.03 3.24
CA GLY A 113 -18.91 -5.86 2.19
C GLY A 113 -18.83 -6.85 1.01
N GLY A 114 -17.77 -7.66 0.90
CA GLY A 114 -17.66 -8.72 -0.10
C GLY A 114 -18.23 -10.05 0.39
N LYS A 115 -19.07 -10.72 -0.41
CA LYS A 115 -19.60 -12.06 -0.10
C LYS A 115 -18.46 -13.08 -0.15
N LEU A 116 -18.12 -13.67 0.99
CA LEU A 116 -17.07 -14.69 1.08
C LEU A 116 -17.59 -16.07 0.68
N LYS A 117 -18.77 -16.46 1.19
CA LYS A 117 -19.45 -17.73 0.88
C LYS A 117 -20.88 -17.77 1.42
N GLN A 118 -21.63 -18.81 1.04
CA GLN A 118 -22.81 -19.24 1.78
C GLN A 118 -22.35 -20.13 2.95
N THR A 119 -22.75 -19.79 4.17
CA THR A 119 -22.43 -20.53 5.39
C THR A 119 -23.63 -21.39 5.80
N SER A 120 -23.37 -22.69 5.99
CA SER A 120 -24.35 -23.65 6.48
C SER A 120 -24.36 -23.65 8.00
N LEU A 121 -25.57 -23.60 8.56
CA LEU A 121 -25.87 -23.53 9.97
C LEU A 121 -26.71 -24.76 10.33
N PRO A 122 -26.09 -25.89 10.72
CA PRO A 122 -26.78 -27.10 11.18
C PRO A 122 -27.89 -26.85 12.20
N ALA A 123 -28.86 -27.77 12.28
CA ALA A 123 -29.93 -27.67 13.27
C ALA A 123 -29.37 -27.84 14.69
N THR A 124 -29.78 -26.95 15.60
CA THR A 124 -29.59 -27.13 17.05
C THR A 124 -30.78 -27.91 17.64
N ALA A 125 -30.62 -28.48 18.84
CA ALA A 125 -31.63 -29.37 19.43
C ALA A 125 -32.98 -28.66 19.68
N ASN A 126 -32.94 -27.36 19.93
CA ASN A 126 -34.06 -26.42 20.02
C ASN A 126 -33.51 -24.98 19.94
N TRP A 127 -34.37 -23.98 20.05
CA TRP A 127 -34.00 -22.56 19.99
C TRP A 127 -33.23 -22.05 21.23
N ASP A 128 -33.35 -22.72 22.38
CA ASP A 128 -32.57 -22.46 23.60
C ASP A 128 -31.16 -23.10 23.56
N THR A 129 -30.86 -23.86 22.50
CA THR A 129 -29.57 -24.56 22.31
C THR A 129 -28.75 -23.84 21.24
N TRP A 130 -27.54 -23.41 21.60
CA TRP A 130 -26.65 -22.61 20.76
C TRP A 130 -25.46 -23.42 20.26
N GLY A 131 -25.28 -23.48 18.94
CA GLY A 131 -24.10 -24.05 18.28
C GLY A 131 -23.11 -22.96 17.85
N THR A 132 -21.99 -23.37 17.25
CA THR A 132 -21.01 -22.46 16.63
C THR A 132 -20.63 -22.92 15.22
N VAL A 133 -20.17 -21.98 14.40
CA VAL A 133 -19.50 -22.25 13.13
C VAL A 133 -18.24 -21.36 13.03
N THR A 134 -17.12 -21.96 12.64
CA THR A 134 -15.79 -21.31 12.64
C THR A 134 -15.24 -21.23 11.22
N GLU A 135 -14.87 -20.03 10.79
CA GLU A 135 -14.57 -19.72 9.40
C GLU A 135 -13.34 -18.80 9.32
N THR A 136 -12.35 -19.14 8.49
CA THR A 136 -11.19 -18.28 8.27
C THR A 136 -11.55 -17.11 7.37
N VAL A 137 -11.27 -15.90 7.83
CA VAL A 137 -11.56 -14.63 7.14
C VAL A 137 -10.25 -13.84 6.94
N ALA A 138 -10.14 -13.10 5.85
CA ALA A 138 -9.02 -12.17 5.64
C ALA A 138 -9.44 -10.77 6.12
N LEU A 139 -8.74 -10.22 7.10
CA LEU A 139 -9.02 -8.91 7.69
C LEU A 139 -7.88 -7.92 7.40
N ASN A 140 -8.24 -6.71 7.00
CA ASN A 140 -7.34 -5.58 6.83
C ASN A 140 -6.76 -5.14 8.18
N ALA A 141 -5.62 -4.44 8.18
CA ALA A 141 -5.14 -3.77 9.39
C ALA A 141 -6.07 -2.59 9.75
N GLY A 142 -6.45 -2.48 11.03
CA GLY A 142 -7.44 -1.54 11.52
C GLY A 142 -8.86 -2.09 11.52
N ALA A 143 -9.83 -1.24 11.17
CA ALA A 143 -11.25 -1.58 11.21
C ALA A 143 -11.68 -2.46 10.02
N ASN A 144 -12.60 -3.38 10.29
CA ASN A 144 -13.21 -4.32 9.38
C ASN A 144 -14.69 -4.47 9.71
N THR A 145 -15.46 -5.08 8.79
CA THR A 145 -16.77 -5.66 9.10
C THR A 145 -16.80 -7.14 8.74
N ILE A 146 -17.46 -7.94 9.57
CA ILE A 146 -17.86 -9.32 9.28
C ILE A 146 -19.38 -9.36 9.42
N ALA A 147 -20.10 -9.86 8.43
CA ALA A 147 -21.56 -9.78 8.40
C ALA A 147 -22.20 -11.08 7.91
N TYR A 148 -23.33 -11.43 8.50
CA TYR A 148 -24.17 -12.53 8.05
C TYR A 148 -25.48 -11.97 7.51
N LYS A 149 -25.75 -12.28 6.23
CA LYS A 149 -26.84 -11.74 5.43
C LYS A 149 -27.74 -12.86 4.91
N PHE A 150 -29.02 -12.60 4.78
CA PHE A 150 -30.00 -13.52 4.21
C PHE A 150 -30.28 -13.14 2.76
N ASP A 151 -29.51 -13.72 1.84
CA ASP A 151 -29.64 -13.48 0.40
C ASP A 151 -30.81 -14.26 -0.22
N THR A 152 -31.11 -13.95 -1.48
CA THR A 152 -32.15 -14.63 -2.27
C THR A 152 -31.92 -16.13 -2.46
N THR A 153 -30.68 -16.60 -2.30
CA THR A 153 -30.28 -18.02 -2.40
C THR A 153 -30.20 -18.74 -1.05
N ASP A 154 -30.41 -18.03 0.06
CA ASP A 154 -30.32 -18.56 1.41
C ASP A 154 -31.69 -19.08 1.90
N THR A 155 -31.67 -19.89 2.96
CA THR A 155 -32.87 -20.51 3.56
C THR A 155 -33.28 -19.88 4.90
N GLY A 156 -32.35 -19.22 5.61
CA GLY A 156 -32.64 -18.32 6.73
C GLY A 156 -33.24 -19.04 7.95
N ASN A 157 -34.10 -18.34 8.68
CA ASN A 157 -34.75 -18.84 9.90
C ASN A 157 -33.74 -19.38 10.93
N VAL A 158 -32.85 -18.49 11.39
CA VAL A 158 -31.84 -18.73 12.44
C VAL A 158 -31.74 -17.53 13.37
N ASN A 159 -31.12 -17.70 14.54
CA ASN A 159 -30.79 -16.64 15.49
C ASN A 159 -29.26 -16.54 15.65
N LEU A 160 -28.70 -15.33 15.69
CA LEU A 160 -27.25 -15.08 15.85
C LEU A 160 -26.95 -14.44 17.19
N ASP A 161 -25.86 -14.86 17.84
CA ASP A 161 -25.57 -14.57 19.24
C ASP A 161 -24.32 -13.70 19.42
N ASN A 162 -23.14 -14.21 19.05
CA ASN A 162 -21.89 -13.45 19.06
C ASN A 162 -20.90 -13.94 18.00
N LEU A 163 -19.84 -13.16 17.79
CA LEU A 163 -18.73 -13.47 16.91
C LEU A 163 -17.39 -13.29 17.64
N ALA A 164 -16.60 -14.35 17.79
CA ALA A 164 -15.25 -14.30 18.35
C ALA A 164 -14.19 -14.25 17.24
N VAL A 165 -13.17 -13.38 17.36
CA VAL A 165 -12.17 -13.13 16.31
C VAL A 165 -10.72 -13.10 16.85
N GLU A 166 -9.80 -13.83 16.20
CA GLU A 166 -8.37 -13.93 16.57
C GLU A 166 -7.43 -14.13 15.36
N VAL A 167 -6.13 -13.79 15.51
CA VAL A 167 -5.14 -13.84 14.42
C VAL A 167 -4.82 -15.29 14.02
N SER A 168 -4.88 -15.59 12.72
CA SER A 168 -4.46 -16.88 12.16
C SER A 168 -3.06 -16.75 11.56
N LEU A 169 -2.03 -17.17 12.31
CA LEU A 169 -0.62 -17.08 11.90
C LEU A 169 -0.19 -18.10 10.83
N GLY A 170 -1.13 -18.90 10.31
CA GLY A 170 -0.83 -20.08 9.48
C GLY A 170 -0.20 -21.20 10.30
N ALA A 171 0.49 -22.12 9.62
CA ALA A 171 1.38 -23.02 10.33
C ALA A 171 2.48 -22.21 11.04
N ASN A 172 2.92 -22.67 12.22
CA ASN A 172 4.29 -22.38 12.64
C ASN A 172 5.16 -22.82 11.46
N LEU A 173 6.07 -21.96 11.05
CA LEU A 173 6.90 -22.20 9.89
C LEU A 173 8.33 -22.53 10.29
N ALA A 174 8.58 -22.91 11.56
CA ALA A 174 9.91 -23.04 12.14
C ALA A 174 10.21 -24.30 13.01
N LEU A 175 9.35 -25.31 13.10
CA LEU A 175 9.24 -26.54 13.97
C LEU A 175 10.01 -27.91 13.74
N ASN A 176 10.57 -28.55 14.81
CA ASN A 176 11.51 -29.73 14.99
C ASN A 176 12.67 -30.04 14.03
N LYS A 177 13.75 -29.27 14.08
CA LYS A 177 14.88 -29.44 13.20
C LYS A 177 16.31 -29.08 13.77
N ALA A 178 17.41 -29.37 13.09
CA ALA A 178 18.83 -29.33 13.58
C ALA A 178 19.52 -27.97 13.96
N ALA A 179 19.37 -27.45 15.18
CA ALA A 179 19.96 -26.14 15.54
C ALA A 179 21.47 -26.19 15.84
N THR A 180 22.16 -25.07 15.59
CA THR A 180 23.60 -24.88 15.80
C THR A 180 23.89 -23.63 16.64
N ALA A 181 24.75 -23.72 17.65
CA ALA A 181 25.16 -22.57 18.46
C ALA A 181 26.68 -22.43 18.49
N ASN A 182 27.17 -21.20 18.70
CA ASN A 182 28.61 -20.96 18.86
C ASN A 182 29.15 -21.47 20.21
N ASN A 183 28.29 -21.59 21.21
CA ASN A 183 28.55 -22.24 22.49
C ASN A 183 27.23 -22.70 23.15
N SER A 184 27.33 -23.60 24.13
CA SER A 184 26.21 -24.07 24.96
C SER A 184 26.72 -24.42 26.36
N TYR A 185 25.87 -24.28 27.37
CA TYR A 185 26.09 -24.88 28.68
C TYR A 185 25.84 -26.39 28.60
N SER A 186 26.63 -27.20 29.31
CA SER A 186 26.53 -28.66 29.23
C SER A 186 25.17 -29.16 29.71
N GLY A 187 24.42 -29.85 28.84
CA GLY A 187 23.05 -30.31 29.08
C GLY A 187 21.95 -29.47 28.41
N PHE A 188 22.27 -28.28 27.88
CA PHE A 188 21.30 -27.37 27.25
C PHE A 188 21.71 -27.02 25.79
N PRO A 189 21.76 -28.01 24.88
CA PRO A 189 22.24 -27.82 23.50
C PRO A 189 21.38 -26.83 22.71
N ALA A 190 21.90 -26.34 21.59
CA ALA A 190 21.22 -25.45 20.66
C ALA A 190 19.80 -25.93 20.28
N ALA A 191 19.64 -27.25 20.17
CA ALA A 191 18.37 -27.88 19.86
C ALA A 191 17.30 -27.69 20.96
N ASN A 192 17.65 -27.45 22.23
CA ASN A 192 16.64 -27.27 23.28
C ASN A 192 15.83 -25.96 23.22
N ALA A 193 16.16 -25.00 22.36
CA ALA A 193 15.34 -23.79 22.21
C ALA A 193 14.13 -23.98 21.28
N VAL A 194 13.94 -25.22 20.81
CA VAL A 194 13.40 -25.37 19.49
C VAL A 194 12.58 -26.66 19.26
N ASP A 195 12.36 -27.60 20.20
CA ASP A 195 11.46 -28.73 19.88
C ASP A 195 10.03 -28.34 19.78
N GLY A 196 9.58 -27.53 20.74
CA GLY A 196 8.19 -27.43 21.07
C GLY A 196 7.81 -27.47 22.50
N ASN A 197 8.70 -28.00 23.31
CA ASN A 197 8.53 -27.91 24.72
C ASN A 197 8.96 -26.56 25.26
N ALA A 198 7.95 -25.74 25.53
CA ALA A 198 8.10 -24.61 26.42
C ALA A 198 8.76 -24.97 27.77
N SER A 199 8.81 -26.23 28.22
CA SER A 199 9.35 -26.66 29.53
C SER A 199 10.85 -27.02 29.57
N THR A 200 11.58 -26.97 28.46
CA THR A 200 13.04 -27.16 28.35
C THR A 200 13.65 -25.95 27.65
N TYR A 201 14.98 -25.87 27.52
CA TYR A 201 15.61 -24.67 26.98
C TYR A 201 17.05 -24.92 26.54
N TYR A 202 17.45 -24.22 25.48
CA TYR A 202 18.85 -23.94 25.17
C TYR A 202 19.39 -23.02 26.26
N GLU A 203 20.65 -23.20 26.64
CA GLU A 203 21.39 -22.19 27.39
C GLU A 203 22.79 -22.01 26.80
N GLY A 204 23.15 -20.77 26.50
CA GLY A 204 24.49 -20.41 26.09
C GLY A 204 25.53 -20.62 27.19
N ALA A 205 26.80 -20.80 26.83
CA ALA A 205 27.86 -20.98 27.83
C ALA A 205 27.97 -19.75 28.74
N SER A 206 28.15 -20.00 30.05
CA SER A 206 28.14 -18.99 31.11
C SER A 206 29.10 -17.83 30.81
N GLY A 207 28.60 -16.60 30.88
CA GLY A 207 29.36 -15.37 30.62
C GLY A 207 29.88 -15.20 29.19
N SER A 208 29.64 -16.16 28.29
CA SER A 208 30.28 -16.26 26.97
C SER A 208 29.48 -15.54 25.87
N TYR A 209 29.06 -14.31 26.16
CA TYR A 209 28.31 -13.47 25.22
C TYR A 209 29.21 -12.94 24.08
N PRO A 210 28.70 -12.84 22.84
CA PRO A 210 27.34 -13.19 22.43
C PRO A 210 27.15 -14.70 22.31
N ASN A 211 26.08 -15.23 22.92
CA ASN A 211 25.61 -16.57 22.59
C ASN A 211 24.77 -16.45 21.31
N THR A 212 25.13 -17.14 20.24
CA THR A 212 24.38 -17.12 18.97
C THR A 212 23.73 -18.47 18.74
N LEU A 213 22.40 -18.48 18.59
CA LEU A 213 21.60 -19.65 18.24
C LEU A 213 21.18 -19.53 16.78
N THR A 214 21.77 -20.37 15.92
CA THR A 214 21.56 -20.46 14.46
C THR A 214 20.84 -21.75 14.13
N VAL A 215 20.11 -21.76 13.02
CA VAL A 215 18.96 -22.64 12.84
C VAL A 215 18.74 -22.89 11.32
N ASP A 216 17.94 -23.89 10.88
CA ASP A 216 17.77 -24.33 9.47
C ASP A 216 16.32 -24.61 8.85
N LEU A 217 15.95 -24.12 7.62
CA LEU A 217 14.60 -23.85 7.01
C LEU A 217 14.29 -24.77 5.81
N GLY A 218 15.28 -25.45 5.25
CA GLY A 218 15.04 -26.19 4.02
C GLY A 218 14.76 -25.38 2.74
N SER A 219 14.84 -24.04 2.69
CA SER A 219 14.94 -23.19 1.47
C SER A 219 14.86 -21.70 1.86
N ALA A 220 14.31 -20.81 1.02
CA ALA A 220 13.98 -19.42 1.37
C ALA A 220 12.54 -19.10 0.92
N GLN A 221 11.65 -18.61 1.82
CA GLN A 221 10.21 -18.34 1.54
C GLN A 221 9.65 -17.03 2.13
N SER A 222 8.87 -16.99 3.26
CA SER A 222 8.44 -15.68 3.90
C SER A 222 8.10 -15.70 5.42
N VAL A 223 8.38 -14.62 6.22
CA VAL A 223 8.16 -14.33 7.70
C VAL A 223 7.13 -13.19 7.84
N GLY A 224 6.26 -13.24 8.85
CA GLY A 224 5.79 -12.03 9.57
C GLY A 224 6.27 -11.90 11.04
N THR A 225 6.56 -13.01 11.73
CA THR A 225 6.78 -13.05 13.20
C THR A 225 7.82 -14.08 13.64
N VAL A 226 8.60 -13.82 14.69
CA VAL A 226 9.12 -14.86 15.62
C VAL A 226 8.31 -14.83 16.93
N VAL A 227 8.14 -15.94 17.65
CA VAL A 227 7.61 -15.96 19.02
C VAL A 227 8.61 -16.69 19.90
N LEU A 228 9.09 -16.04 20.96
CA LEU A 228 10.00 -16.66 21.90
C LEU A 228 9.23 -17.11 23.15
N LYS A 229 9.51 -18.31 23.66
CA LYS A 229 8.94 -18.79 24.94
C LYS A 229 10.02 -19.20 25.93
N LEU A 230 9.66 -19.12 27.20
CA LEU A 230 10.31 -19.79 28.34
C LEU A 230 9.25 -20.64 29.06
N PRO A 231 9.63 -21.56 29.96
CA PRO A 231 8.67 -22.35 30.73
C PRO A 231 7.66 -21.47 31.47
N ALA A 232 6.37 -21.70 31.27
CA ALA A 232 5.31 -20.86 31.86
C ALA A 232 5.36 -20.80 33.41
N SER A 233 5.99 -21.79 34.04
CA SER A 233 6.26 -21.87 35.49
C SER A 233 7.44 -21.02 35.97
N TRP A 234 8.26 -20.46 35.07
CA TRP A 234 9.45 -19.69 35.44
C TRP A 234 9.14 -18.27 35.88
N GLY A 235 9.82 -17.82 36.95
CA GLY A 235 9.78 -16.42 37.38
C GLY A 235 10.24 -15.46 36.27
N SER A 236 9.56 -14.31 36.20
CA SER A 236 9.71 -13.30 35.16
C SER A 236 11.16 -12.84 34.99
N ARG A 237 11.61 -12.63 33.75
CA ARG A 237 12.96 -12.15 33.43
C ARG A 237 13.02 -11.38 32.12
N THR A 238 14.10 -10.64 31.93
CA THR A 238 14.35 -9.89 30.70
C THR A 238 15.59 -10.44 30.00
N GLN A 239 15.54 -10.56 28.68
CA GLN A 239 16.68 -10.98 27.86
C GLN A 239 16.91 -10.02 26.70
N THR A 240 18.16 -9.67 26.43
CA THR A 240 18.56 -8.71 25.39
C THR A 240 19.15 -9.44 24.20
N LEU A 241 18.46 -9.40 23.06
CA LEU A 241 18.82 -10.14 21.86
C LEU A 241 18.43 -9.43 20.57
N SER A 242 19.12 -9.76 19.47
CA SER A 242 18.74 -9.43 18.09
C SER A 242 18.34 -10.68 17.29
N VAL A 243 17.59 -10.47 16.21
CA VAL A 243 17.24 -11.50 15.22
C VAL A 243 17.93 -11.17 13.90
N LEU A 244 18.67 -12.13 13.34
CA LEU A 244 19.50 -12.00 12.14
C LEU A 244 19.12 -13.07 11.11
N GLY A 245 19.36 -12.81 9.82
CA GLY A 245 19.03 -13.74 8.73
C GLY A 245 20.08 -13.73 7.61
N SER A 246 20.24 -14.82 6.89
CA SER A 246 21.32 -15.03 5.90
C SER A 246 20.89 -16.02 4.83
N SER A 247 21.33 -15.88 3.58
CA SER A 247 21.07 -16.86 2.51
C SER A 247 22.11 -17.99 2.42
N ASP A 248 23.24 -17.90 3.13
CA ASP A 248 24.47 -18.68 2.90
C ASP A 248 25.15 -19.23 4.18
N ASN A 249 24.71 -18.84 5.38
CA ASN A 249 25.30 -19.06 6.70
C ASN A 249 26.61 -18.31 6.97
N ALA A 250 27.07 -17.49 6.03
CA ALA A 250 28.27 -16.68 6.17
C ALA A 250 27.91 -15.20 6.39
N THR A 251 27.03 -14.67 5.56
CA THR A 251 26.68 -13.25 5.46
C THR A 251 25.29 -13.01 6.08
N TYR A 252 25.24 -12.34 7.23
CA TYR A 252 23.99 -12.08 7.96
C TYR A 252 23.54 -10.61 7.89
N SER A 253 22.27 -10.41 7.56
CA SER A 253 21.54 -9.15 7.71
C SER A 253 20.79 -9.11 9.05
N THR A 254 20.44 -7.90 9.51
CA THR A 254 19.65 -7.71 10.74
C THR A 254 18.16 -7.65 10.42
N LEU A 255 17.38 -8.53 11.03
CA LEU A 255 15.93 -8.64 10.86
C LEU A 255 15.20 -7.85 11.95
N LYS A 256 15.68 -8.00 13.20
CA LYS A 256 15.30 -7.18 14.34
C LYS A 256 16.56 -6.74 15.09
N ALA A 257 16.72 -5.43 15.26
CA ALA A 257 17.81 -4.85 16.05
C ALA A 257 17.74 -5.32 17.52
N SER A 258 18.87 -5.28 18.23
CA SER A 258 18.95 -5.80 19.61
C SER A 258 18.03 -5.02 20.56
N GLN A 259 17.14 -5.73 21.24
CA GLN A 259 16.22 -5.16 22.23
C GLN A 259 16.03 -6.09 23.42
N ALA A 260 15.55 -5.53 24.53
CA ALA A 260 15.30 -6.23 25.78
C ALA A 260 13.84 -6.69 25.85
N TYR A 261 13.61 -8.00 25.92
CA TYR A 261 12.29 -8.63 25.91
C TYR A 261 11.95 -9.20 27.29
N ALA A 262 10.79 -8.83 27.83
CA ALA A 262 10.30 -9.28 29.13
C ALA A 262 9.40 -10.50 29.00
N PHE A 263 9.76 -11.58 29.68
CA PHE A 263 8.99 -12.81 29.82
C PHE A 263 8.27 -12.78 31.17
N ALA A 264 6.94 -12.96 31.18
CA ALA A 264 6.13 -13.00 32.40
C ALA A 264 5.10 -14.16 32.40
N PRO A 265 4.87 -14.86 33.53
CA PRO A 265 3.87 -15.93 33.62
C PRO A 265 2.45 -15.53 33.22
N GLY A 266 2.06 -14.27 33.47
CA GLY A 266 0.76 -13.72 33.06
C GLY A 266 0.52 -13.66 31.54
N THR A 267 1.57 -13.84 30.73
CA THR A 267 1.49 -14.03 29.27
C THR A 267 2.07 -15.39 28.87
N ASN A 268 1.95 -16.41 29.73
CA ASN A 268 2.52 -17.76 29.57
C ASN A 268 4.02 -17.75 29.22
N ASN A 269 4.79 -16.78 29.74
CA ASN A 269 6.19 -16.54 29.38
C ASN A 269 6.45 -16.57 27.85
N THR A 270 5.53 -15.99 27.08
CA THR A 270 5.54 -15.94 25.62
C THR A 270 5.71 -14.49 25.13
N VAL A 271 6.56 -14.28 24.13
CA VAL A 271 6.89 -12.96 23.53
C VAL A 271 6.89 -13.04 22.01
N SER A 272 5.91 -12.42 21.35
CA SER A 272 5.86 -12.29 19.87
C SER A 272 6.66 -11.08 19.39
N ILE A 273 7.54 -11.27 18.41
CA ILE A 273 8.45 -10.26 17.85
C ILE A 273 8.29 -10.25 16.32
N SER A 274 7.49 -9.32 15.79
CA SER A 274 7.21 -9.21 14.35
C SER A 274 8.15 -8.29 13.57
N PHE A 275 8.33 -8.62 12.29
CA PHE A 275 9.12 -7.91 11.27
C PHE A 275 8.78 -8.49 9.86
N THR A 276 8.94 -7.71 8.79
CA THR A 276 7.89 -7.55 7.74
C THR A 276 7.89 -8.45 6.45
N ALA A 277 8.64 -9.57 6.36
CA ALA A 277 8.86 -10.46 5.16
C ALA A 277 10.00 -10.18 4.11
N ALA A 278 11.11 -10.95 4.04
CA ALA A 278 12.13 -10.90 2.95
C ALA A 278 13.20 -12.01 2.92
N SER A 279 13.46 -12.53 1.70
CA SER A 279 14.24 -13.75 1.38
C SER A 279 15.53 -13.99 2.18
N VAL A 280 15.49 -14.97 3.10
CA VAL A 280 16.64 -15.52 3.83
C VAL A 280 16.60 -17.05 3.80
N ARG A 281 17.75 -17.64 4.06
CA ARG A 281 17.91 -19.04 4.42
C ARG A 281 18.03 -19.03 5.94
N TYR A 282 19.22 -19.29 6.49
CA TYR A 282 19.64 -19.24 7.91
C TYR A 282 18.99 -18.11 8.73
N VAL A 283 18.37 -18.44 9.87
CA VAL A 283 17.86 -17.48 10.87
C VAL A 283 18.65 -17.67 12.17
N ARG A 284 18.95 -16.57 12.89
CA ARG A 284 19.84 -16.57 14.05
C ARG A 284 19.37 -15.60 15.14
N LEU A 285 19.27 -16.07 16.39
CA LEU A 285 19.24 -15.19 17.57
C LEU A 285 20.66 -14.89 18.02
N SER A 286 20.90 -13.67 18.52
CA SER A 286 22.17 -13.28 19.14
C SER A 286 21.90 -12.61 20.49
N PHE A 287 22.19 -13.33 21.58
CA PHE A 287 21.97 -12.88 22.95
C PHE A 287 23.15 -12.06 23.46
N THR A 288 22.87 -11.06 24.29
CA THR A 288 23.87 -10.16 24.89
C THR A 288 23.68 -9.92 26.39
N ALA A 289 22.49 -10.21 26.94
CA ALA A 289 22.23 -10.23 28.38
C ALA A 289 20.99 -11.08 28.72
N ASN A 290 20.95 -11.59 29.95
CA ASN A 290 19.81 -12.27 30.57
C ASN A 290 19.78 -11.87 32.05
N THR A 291 18.61 -11.50 32.61
CA THR A 291 18.48 -11.16 34.03
C THR A 291 18.19 -12.36 34.93
N GLY A 292 17.93 -13.53 34.34
CA GLY A 292 17.61 -14.78 35.05
C GLY A 292 18.68 -15.89 34.94
N SER A 293 19.73 -15.71 34.12
CA SER A 293 20.92 -16.58 34.11
C SER A 293 22.14 -15.89 33.48
N THR A 294 23.27 -16.58 33.48
CA THR A 294 24.57 -16.09 32.97
C THR A 294 24.80 -16.31 31.47
N GLY A 295 23.90 -17.03 30.79
CA GLY A 295 23.84 -17.15 29.33
C GLY A 295 22.43 -16.86 28.81
N GLY A 296 22.28 -16.65 27.50
CA GLY A 296 20.98 -16.56 26.84
C GLY A 296 20.21 -17.88 26.91
N GLN A 297 18.91 -17.82 27.21
CA GLN A 297 18.02 -18.99 27.39
C GLN A 297 16.78 -18.87 26.51
N VAL A 298 16.38 -19.92 25.81
CA VAL A 298 15.08 -19.97 25.09
C VAL A 298 14.53 -21.40 25.17
N ALA A 299 13.22 -21.53 25.34
CA ALA A 299 12.49 -22.80 25.23
C ALA A 299 11.88 -23.01 23.85
N GLU A 300 11.23 -21.98 23.30
CA GLU A 300 10.73 -21.95 21.93
C GLU A 300 11.27 -20.74 21.18
N PHE A 301 11.70 -20.94 19.93
CA PHE A 301 12.04 -19.89 18.97
C PHE A 301 11.09 -19.98 17.76
N GLU A 302 9.78 -19.90 18.03
CA GLU A 302 8.68 -19.88 17.04
C GLU A 302 8.94 -18.88 15.92
N VAL A 303 8.56 -19.21 14.68
CA VAL A 303 8.62 -18.26 13.55
C VAL A 303 7.49 -18.58 12.57
N TYR A 304 6.77 -17.57 12.10
CA TYR A 304 5.57 -17.69 11.26
C TYR A 304 5.64 -16.80 10.02
N GLY A 305 4.99 -17.21 8.93
CA GLY A 305 5.13 -16.57 7.61
C GLY A 305 4.14 -15.46 7.26
N SER A 306 4.51 -14.67 6.25
CA SER A 306 3.55 -13.80 5.55
C SER A 306 2.86 -14.60 4.45
N GLY A 307 1.53 -14.61 4.43
CA GLY A 307 0.75 -15.54 3.60
C GLY A 307 0.85 -15.36 2.08
N SER A 308 0.64 -16.47 1.38
CA SER A 308 0.54 -16.64 -0.08
C SER A 308 1.84 -16.61 -0.90
N ALA A 309 1.96 -17.56 -1.82
CA ALA A 309 3.02 -17.66 -2.83
C ALA A 309 2.44 -18.27 -4.12
N THR A 310 3.03 -17.94 -5.27
CA THR A 310 2.68 -18.50 -6.59
C THR A 310 3.99 -18.85 -7.32
N PRO A 311 4.12 -20.04 -7.94
CA PRO A 311 5.42 -20.59 -8.30
C PRO A 311 6.08 -19.90 -9.51
N THR A 312 7.42 -19.89 -9.50
CA THR A 312 8.29 -19.48 -10.63
C THR A 312 9.12 -20.71 -11.05
N PRO A 313 9.30 -20.98 -12.37
CA PRO A 313 9.81 -22.26 -12.84
C PRO A 313 11.33 -22.44 -12.79
N THR A 314 11.76 -23.71 -12.74
CA THR A 314 13.16 -24.17 -12.80
C THR A 314 13.80 -23.92 -14.18
N PRO A 315 15.08 -23.49 -14.25
CA PRO A 315 15.77 -23.29 -15.53
C PRO A 315 16.05 -24.59 -16.29
N THR A 316 15.98 -24.54 -17.62
CA THR A 316 16.30 -25.66 -18.52
C THR A 316 17.77 -25.62 -18.95
N ALA A 317 18.44 -26.78 -18.98
CA ALA A 317 19.81 -26.92 -19.48
C ALA A 317 19.85 -27.27 -20.98
N THR A 318 20.95 -26.90 -21.66
CA THR A 318 21.20 -27.08 -23.09
C THR A 318 21.38 -28.58 -23.47
N PRO A 319 20.91 -29.04 -24.65
CA PRO A 319 20.84 -30.47 -25.00
C PRO A 319 22.16 -31.18 -25.34
N THR A 320 22.07 -32.51 -25.49
CA THR A 320 23.09 -33.53 -25.20
C THR A 320 23.64 -34.25 -26.46
N ALA A 321 24.66 -35.10 -26.28
CA ALA A 321 25.00 -36.21 -27.18
C ALA A 321 24.83 -37.58 -26.46
N THR A 322 24.23 -38.55 -27.17
CA THR A 322 23.70 -39.86 -26.71
C THR A 322 24.73 -41.02 -26.84
N PRO A 323 24.44 -42.29 -26.43
CA PRO A 323 23.28 -42.87 -25.69
C PRO A 323 23.73 -43.50 -24.33
N THR A 324 23.06 -44.41 -23.58
CA THR A 324 21.83 -45.26 -23.60
C THR A 324 21.48 -45.54 -22.10
N SER A 325 20.45 -46.26 -21.60
CA SER A 325 19.31 -47.08 -22.09
C SER A 325 18.24 -47.21 -20.97
N THR A 326 17.02 -47.64 -21.30
CA THR A 326 15.84 -47.78 -20.41
C THR A 326 15.74 -49.15 -19.70
N PRO A 327 14.95 -49.32 -18.60
CA PRO A 327 13.47 -49.27 -18.64
C PRO A 327 12.76 -48.44 -17.55
N THR A 328 11.51 -48.04 -17.85
CA THR A 328 10.53 -47.37 -16.98
C THR A 328 9.74 -48.41 -16.14
N PRO A 329 9.08 -48.03 -15.01
CA PRO A 329 7.80 -47.29 -15.06
C PRO A 329 7.62 -46.17 -14.01
N THR A 330 6.65 -45.30 -14.27
CA THR A 330 6.15 -44.22 -13.40
C THR A 330 5.45 -44.79 -12.15
N PRO A 331 5.44 -44.07 -11.01
CA PRO A 331 4.19 -43.35 -10.69
C PRO A 331 4.40 -41.89 -10.26
N THR A 332 3.42 -41.05 -10.59
CA THR A 332 3.30 -39.67 -10.10
C THR A 332 2.81 -39.68 -8.66
N ALA A 333 3.41 -38.86 -7.78
CA ALA A 333 2.88 -38.59 -6.45
C ALA A 333 3.01 -37.11 -6.09
N THR A 334 1.87 -36.42 -6.02
CA THR A 334 1.68 -35.13 -5.35
C THR A 334 0.79 -35.40 -4.13
N PRO A 335 0.96 -34.75 -2.97
CA PRO A 335 2.14 -34.08 -2.41
C PRO A 335 2.63 -34.81 -1.13
N ALA A 336 3.53 -34.21 -0.36
CA ALA A 336 3.75 -34.56 1.05
C ALA A 336 4.03 -33.29 1.88
N SER A 337 2.96 -32.60 2.29
CA SER A 337 3.02 -31.59 3.35
C SER A 337 3.00 -32.20 4.76
N ALA A 338 3.01 -33.54 4.86
CA ALA A 338 2.85 -34.33 6.07
C ALA A 338 3.76 -35.57 6.06
N TYR A 339 4.17 -36.02 7.25
CA TYR A 339 4.79 -37.31 7.52
C TYR A 339 3.95 -38.04 8.58
N GLU A 340 3.37 -39.19 8.24
CA GLU A 340 2.46 -39.94 9.12
C GLU A 340 3.23 -40.76 10.19
N ALA A 341 2.66 -40.93 11.38
CA ALA A 341 3.33 -41.44 12.57
C ALA A 341 3.53 -42.96 12.57
N GLU A 342 2.59 -43.74 12.02
CA GLU A 342 2.77 -45.18 11.88
C GLU A 342 3.94 -45.54 10.96
N SER A 343 4.26 -44.65 10.01
CA SER A 343 5.42 -44.72 9.12
C SER A 343 6.75 -44.37 9.82
N GLY A 344 6.71 -43.84 11.05
CA GLY A 344 7.89 -43.56 11.85
C GLY A 344 8.51 -44.78 12.54
N THR A 345 9.81 -44.69 12.83
CA THR A 345 10.63 -45.71 13.50
C THR A 345 10.28 -45.77 14.99
N ARG A 346 9.70 -46.87 15.42
CA ARG A 346 9.12 -47.07 16.77
C ARG A 346 10.02 -47.91 17.67
N SER A 347 10.00 -47.66 18.99
CA SER A 347 10.88 -48.31 19.96
C SER A 347 10.33 -48.23 21.40
N GLY A 348 10.90 -49.03 22.30
CA GLY A 348 10.72 -48.89 23.76
C GLY A 348 9.31 -49.12 24.32
N GLY A 349 8.39 -49.67 23.52
CA GLY A 349 7.01 -49.96 23.92
C GLY A 349 5.92 -49.21 23.15
N THR A 350 6.28 -48.27 22.26
CA THR A 350 5.31 -47.65 21.34
C THR A 350 4.76 -48.66 20.34
N VAL A 351 3.45 -48.62 20.09
CA VAL A 351 2.75 -49.48 19.13
C VAL A 351 1.90 -48.62 18.18
N VAL A 352 1.53 -49.16 17.03
CA VAL A 352 0.52 -48.53 16.17
C VAL A 352 -0.86 -49.04 16.57
N ALA A 353 -1.82 -48.13 16.62
CA ALA A 353 -3.19 -48.37 17.04
C ALA A 353 -4.18 -47.59 16.14
N THR A 354 -5.44 -47.99 16.20
CA THR A 354 -6.52 -47.57 15.27
C THR A 354 -7.89 -47.56 15.96
N ASP A 355 -7.92 -47.69 17.29
CA ASP A 355 -9.11 -47.85 18.14
C ASP A 355 -9.76 -46.52 18.55
N HIS A 356 -9.18 -45.40 18.11
CA HIS A 356 -9.78 -44.08 18.10
C HIS A 356 -9.90 -43.57 16.67
N THR A 357 -10.97 -42.86 16.37
CA THR A 357 -11.26 -42.36 15.01
C THR A 357 -10.59 -41.02 14.72
N GLY A 358 -10.48 -40.63 13.44
CA GLY A 358 -10.08 -39.27 13.05
C GLY A 358 -8.59 -39.01 12.83
N TYR A 359 -7.71 -39.98 13.05
CA TYR A 359 -6.29 -39.94 12.67
C TYR A 359 -6.11 -39.84 11.14
N SER A 360 -4.89 -39.54 10.67
CA SER A 360 -4.52 -39.56 9.25
C SER A 360 -3.61 -40.74 8.89
N GLY A 361 -3.37 -40.95 7.59
CA GLY A 361 -2.69 -42.17 7.13
C GLY A 361 -3.53 -43.42 7.39
N SER A 362 -2.94 -44.39 8.07
CA SER A 362 -3.47 -45.73 8.32
C SER A 362 -3.53 -46.13 9.80
N GLY A 363 -2.90 -45.36 10.69
CA GLY A 363 -2.98 -45.52 12.14
C GLY A 363 -2.12 -44.50 12.88
N PHE A 364 -2.36 -44.36 14.18
CA PHE A 364 -1.58 -43.51 15.07
C PHE A 364 -0.63 -44.34 15.95
N VAL A 365 0.30 -43.68 16.63
CA VAL A 365 1.27 -44.32 17.52
C VAL A 365 0.92 -44.04 18.97
N ALA A 366 0.55 -45.12 19.67
CA ALA A 366 0.21 -45.17 21.09
C ALA A 366 1.30 -45.93 21.87
N GLY A 367 0.99 -46.38 23.08
CA GLY A 367 1.89 -47.19 23.90
C GLY A 367 2.89 -46.38 24.73
N PHE A 368 2.78 -45.05 24.75
CA PHE A 368 3.50 -44.19 25.68
C PHE A 368 2.93 -44.24 27.11
N THR A 369 2.59 -45.42 27.64
CA THR A 369 2.03 -45.57 29.00
C THR A 369 3.13 -45.56 30.06
N ASP A 370 2.77 -45.34 31.33
CA ASP A 370 3.73 -45.21 32.44
C ASP A 370 4.64 -46.44 32.64
N ALA A 371 4.21 -47.62 32.20
CA ALA A 371 5.04 -48.83 32.18
C ALA A 371 6.23 -48.74 31.20
N ASN A 372 6.12 -47.91 30.16
CA ASN A 372 7.13 -47.71 29.12
C ASN A 372 7.90 -46.38 29.28
N LYS A 373 7.66 -45.67 30.38
CA LYS A 373 8.31 -44.40 30.76
C LYS A 373 9.82 -44.54 30.83
N GLY A 374 10.54 -43.60 30.22
CA GLY A 374 11.98 -43.66 30.00
C GLY A 374 12.40 -44.33 28.68
N ASN A 375 11.53 -45.10 28.03
CA ASN A 375 11.89 -45.98 26.92
C ASN A 375 11.12 -45.70 25.62
N ALA A 376 9.79 -45.64 25.66
CA ALA A 376 8.93 -45.60 24.47
C ALA A 376 9.23 -44.41 23.54
N ALA A 377 9.55 -44.62 22.26
CA ALA A 377 9.83 -43.54 21.31
C ALA A 377 9.39 -43.79 19.87
N LEU A 378 8.92 -42.73 19.21
CA LEU A 378 8.59 -42.63 17.79
C LEU A 378 9.52 -41.62 17.10
N GLN A 379 10.28 -42.08 16.11
CA GLN A 379 11.15 -41.24 15.26
C GLN A 379 10.63 -41.14 13.81
N PHE A 380 10.24 -39.94 13.41
CA PHE A 380 10.04 -39.57 12.02
C PHE A 380 11.40 -39.27 11.36
N ASN A 381 11.54 -39.58 10.07
CA ASN A 381 12.73 -39.24 9.28
C ASN A 381 12.29 -38.30 8.15
N VAL A 382 12.93 -37.14 8.04
CA VAL A 382 12.42 -35.96 7.31
C VAL A 382 13.49 -35.38 6.38
N ASN A 383 13.11 -35.03 5.13
CA ASN A 383 14.01 -34.45 4.13
C ASN A 383 13.56 -33.05 3.70
N VAL A 384 14.54 -32.17 3.50
CA VAL A 384 14.30 -30.76 3.19
C VAL A 384 15.38 -30.15 2.32
N ALA A 385 15.05 -29.17 1.47
CA ALA A 385 15.96 -28.81 0.37
C ALA A 385 17.23 -28.02 0.78
N ALA A 386 17.12 -27.08 1.72
CA ALA A 386 18.08 -25.95 1.80
C ALA A 386 18.03 -24.99 3.04
N ALA A 387 18.18 -25.42 4.31
CA ALA A 387 18.64 -24.58 5.48
C ALA A 387 17.96 -23.19 5.83
N GLY A 388 18.17 -22.52 6.99
CA GLY A 388 17.18 -21.54 7.63
C GLY A 388 16.48 -21.56 9.08
N ASN A 389 15.21 -22.01 9.27
CA ASN A 389 14.41 -22.41 10.47
C ASN A 389 13.01 -23.01 10.06
N TYR A 390 12.66 -24.32 10.05
CA TYR A 390 11.32 -24.73 9.54
C TYR A 390 10.47 -25.80 10.21
N ALA A 391 9.20 -25.98 9.81
CA ALA A 391 8.15 -26.69 10.56
C ALA A 391 7.83 -28.15 10.26
N LEU A 392 6.91 -28.66 11.09
CA LEU A 392 6.21 -29.95 11.14
C LEU A 392 5.05 -29.88 12.16
N SER A 393 3.88 -29.39 11.81
CA SER A 393 2.75 -29.34 12.76
C SER A 393 2.41 -30.77 13.25
N LEU A 394 2.65 -31.09 14.54
CA LEU A 394 2.44 -32.44 15.09
C LEU A 394 0.97 -32.63 15.42
N ARG A 395 0.31 -33.55 14.72
CA ARG A 395 -1.02 -34.02 15.07
C ARG A 395 -0.95 -35.13 16.11
N TYR A 396 -1.82 -35.06 17.12
CA TYR A 396 -1.85 -35.97 18.26
C TYR A 396 -3.24 -35.98 18.93
N ALA A 397 -3.50 -37.00 19.74
CA ALA A 397 -4.64 -37.04 20.66
C ALA A 397 -4.17 -37.33 22.09
N ASN A 398 -4.82 -36.68 23.05
CA ASN A 398 -4.62 -36.87 24.48
C ASN A 398 -6.00 -36.78 25.15
N GLY A 399 -6.80 -37.83 25.04
CA GLY A 399 -8.12 -37.90 25.67
C GLY A 399 -8.09 -38.13 27.18
N SER A 400 -6.97 -37.84 27.84
CA SER A 400 -6.96 -37.61 29.29
C SER A 400 -7.46 -36.19 29.60
N THR A 401 -7.78 -35.91 30.86
CA THR A 401 -8.30 -34.60 31.27
C THR A 401 -7.22 -33.56 31.60
N VAL A 402 -5.94 -33.87 31.35
CA VAL A 402 -4.79 -33.03 31.71
C VAL A 402 -3.79 -32.92 30.57
N THR A 403 -3.01 -31.83 30.54
CA THR A 403 -1.89 -31.70 29.60
C THR A 403 -0.83 -32.75 29.89
N GLN A 404 -0.49 -33.52 28.87
CA GLN A 404 0.51 -34.57 28.93
C GLN A 404 1.80 -34.16 28.21
N THR A 405 2.85 -34.97 28.31
CA THR A 405 4.17 -34.63 27.74
C THR A 405 4.90 -35.83 27.13
N LEU A 406 5.66 -35.58 26.06
CA LEU A 406 6.64 -36.51 25.47
C LEU A 406 7.93 -35.80 25.06
N SER A 407 9.07 -36.36 25.44
CA SER A 407 10.40 -35.84 25.14
C SER A 407 10.85 -35.91 23.70
N LEU A 408 11.18 -34.75 23.15
CA LEU A 408 11.37 -34.56 21.73
C LEU A 408 12.84 -34.29 21.40
N TYR A 409 13.31 -34.99 20.37
CA TYR A 409 14.68 -35.03 19.88
C TYR A 409 14.72 -34.73 18.38
N VAL A 410 15.85 -34.21 17.89
CA VAL A 410 16.12 -34.03 16.46
C VAL A 410 17.57 -34.40 16.20
N ASN A 411 17.80 -35.21 15.17
CA ASN A 411 19.13 -35.74 14.84
C ASN A 411 19.82 -36.35 16.08
N GLY A 412 19.03 -37.04 16.91
CA GLY A 412 19.47 -37.63 18.18
C GLY A 412 19.77 -36.65 19.32
N THR A 413 19.76 -35.33 19.09
CA THR A 413 19.91 -34.33 20.13
C THR A 413 18.56 -34.14 20.81
N LYS A 414 18.45 -34.26 22.14
CA LYS A 414 17.23 -33.84 22.84
C LYS A 414 17.05 -32.34 22.65
N LEU A 415 15.81 -31.92 22.60
CA LEU A 415 15.40 -30.54 22.61
C LEU A 415 14.54 -30.34 23.87
N GLY A 416 13.60 -31.28 24.10
CA GLY A 416 12.67 -31.12 25.20
C GLY A 416 11.70 -32.24 25.47
N GLN A 417 10.49 -31.86 25.86
CA GLN A 417 9.40 -32.58 26.56
C GLN A 417 8.02 -32.04 26.11
N THR A 418 7.78 -32.07 24.79
CA THR A 418 6.63 -31.47 24.11
C THR A 418 5.33 -31.66 24.89
N SER A 419 4.68 -30.52 25.18
CA SER A 419 3.45 -30.45 25.95
C SER A 419 2.22 -30.59 25.04
N LEU A 420 1.52 -31.70 25.24
CA LEU A 420 0.40 -32.20 24.47
C LEU A 420 -0.87 -32.00 25.30
N ALA A 421 -1.56 -30.89 25.06
CA ALA A 421 -2.76 -30.49 25.80
C ALA A 421 -3.87 -31.56 25.72
N ALA A 422 -4.74 -31.61 26.73
CA ALA A 422 -5.91 -32.49 26.71
C ALA A 422 -6.79 -32.21 25.48
N THR A 423 -7.11 -33.26 24.72
CA THR A 423 -8.09 -33.23 23.62
C THR A 423 -9.45 -33.66 24.15
N THR A 424 -10.55 -33.19 23.53
CA THR A 424 -11.92 -33.39 24.02
C THR A 424 -12.26 -34.86 24.31
N ASN A 425 -11.70 -35.76 23.51
CA ASN A 425 -11.55 -37.19 23.76
C ASN A 425 -10.38 -37.71 22.92
N TRP A 426 -10.17 -39.03 22.91
CA TRP A 426 -9.11 -39.69 22.14
C TRP A 426 -9.37 -39.72 20.62
N ASP A 427 -10.62 -39.60 20.19
CA ASP A 427 -11.03 -39.42 18.79
C ASP A 427 -10.80 -37.98 18.28
N THR A 428 -10.50 -37.04 19.19
CA THR A 428 -10.24 -35.64 18.86
C THR A 428 -8.74 -35.41 18.75
N TRP A 429 -8.29 -35.00 17.56
CA TRP A 429 -6.89 -34.79 17.27
C TRP A 429 -6.57 -33.30 17.22
N ALA A 430 -5.73 -32.84 18.16
CA ALA A 430 -5.17 -31.51 18.15
C ALA A 430 -3.87 -31.46 17.34
N VAL A 431 -3.43 -30.25 17.01
CA VAL A 431 -2.15 -30.01 16.34
C VAL A 431 -1.31 -29.09 17.23
N LYS A 432 -0.09 -29.53 17.53
CA LYS A 432 0.87 -28.87 18.40
C LYS A 432 2.04 -28.41 17.52
N SER A 433 2.33 -27.10 17.57
CA SER A 433 3.30 -26.46 16.68
C SER A 433 4.41 -25.70 17.44
N GLU A 434 5.68 -25.90 17.07
CA GLU A 434 6.77 -26.02 18.08
C GLU A 434 8.29 -26.15 17.58
N THR A 435 9.29 -25.34 17.94
CA THR A 435 10.02 -24.60 16.86
C THR A 435 11.55 -24.77 16.51
N ALA A 436 12.02 -25.68 15.60
CA ALA A 436 13.44 -25.86 15.17
C ALA A 436 13.95 -25.97 13.66
N ALA A 437 15.25 -26.29 13.50
CA ALA A 437 16.23 -25.97 12.42
C ALA A 437 16.86 -27.02 11.35
N LEU A 438 16.28 -27.61 10.27
CA LEU A 438 16.83 -28.85 9.62
C LEU A 438 17.91 -28.49 8.62
N ASN A 439 19.14 -28.89 8.93
CA ASN A 439 20.24 -29.07 7.98
C ASN A 439 19.68 -29.45 6.60
N ALA A 440 20.09 -28.74 5.55
CA ALA A 440 19.70 -29.10 4.18
C ALA A 440 19.97 -30.60 3.91
N GLY A 441 18.93 -31.37 3.55
CA GLY A 441 18.97 -32.82 3.37
C GLY A 441 18.15 -33.61 4.40
N ASN A 442 18.62 -34.83 4.69
CA ASN A 442 17.98 -35.80 5.60
C ASN A 442 18.30 -35.52 7.08
N ASN A 443 17.30 -35.72 7.91
CA ASN A 443 17.36 -35.53 9.35
C ASN A 443 16.31 -36.43 10.06
N THR A 444 16.28 -36.44 11.40
CA THR A 444 15.35 -37.25 12.22
C THR A 444 14.66 -36.40 13.28
N VAL A 445 13.45 -36.79 13.70
CA VAL A 445 12.62 -36.11 14.72
C VAL A 445 11.94 -37.16 15.60
N THR A 446 12.20 -37.19 16.90
CA THR A 446 11.81 -38.30 17.79
C THR A 446 11.06 -37.85 19.03
N TYR A 447 9.77 -38.19 19.14
CA TYR A 447 8.97 -38.05 20.35
C TYR A 447 9.08 -39.30 21.22
N LYS A 448 9.50 -39.17 22.47
CA LYS A 448 9.93 -40.24 23.36
C LYS A 448 9.38 -40.01 24.76
N TYR A 449 8.68 -40.97 25.36
CA TYR A 449 8.34 -40.91 26.77
C TYR A 449 9.62 -41.14 27.60
N ASP A 450 10.28 -40.06 28.01
CA ASP A 450 11.37 -40.05 28.97
C ASP A 450 10.86 -40.14 30.41
N THR A 451 11.78 -40.40 31.34
CA THR A 451 11.49 -40.51 32.78
C THR A 451 10.93 -39.22 33.39
N THR A 452 11.15 -38.07 32.74
CA THR A 452 10.68 -36.73 33.14
C THR A 452 9.25 -36.42 32.74
N ASP A 453 8.67 -37.17 31.79
CA ASP A 453 7.42 -36.76 31.13
C ASP A 453 6.20 -37.31 31.86
N THR A 454 5.02 -37.16 31.27
CA THR A 454 3.75 -37.68 31.80
C THR A 454 3.00 -38.59 30.84
N GLY A 455 3.43 -38.68 29.58
CA GLY A 455 3.04 -39.72 28.62
C GLY A 455 1.54 -39.86 28.42
N ASN A 456 1.08 -41.09 28.19
CA ASN A 456 -0.31 -41.44 27.87
C ASN A 456 -0.92 -40.49 26.83
N VAL A 457 -0.44 -40.60 25.60
CA VAL A 457 -0.87 -39.84 24.40
C VAL A 457 -0.77 -40.72 23.16
N ASN A 458 -1.41 -40.28 22.09
CA ASN A 458 -1.34 -40.88 20.75
C ASN A 458 -0.78 -39.87 19.74
N LEU A 459 0.16 -40.24 18.88
CA LEU A 459 0.78 -39.36 17.87
C LEU A 459 0.38 -39.77 16.46
N ASP A 460 0.12 -38.81 15.57
CA ASP A 460 -0.60 -39.05 14.31
C ASP A 460 0.18 -38.63 13.05
N LYS A 461 0.62 -37.37 12.93
CA LYS A 461 1.44 -36.92 11.79
C LYS A 461 2.19 -35.61 12.02
N LEU A 462 2.99 -35.17 11.03
CA LEU A 462 4.06 -34.20 11.22
C LEU A 462 4.26 -33.28 9.96
N GLU A 463 3.82 -32.01 9.95
CA GLU A 463 3.56 -31.22 8.69
C GLU A 463 4.41 -29.96 8.34
N LEU A 464 5.24 -29.96 7.27
CA LEU A 464 6.34 -28.99 7.08
C LEU A 464 6.06 -27.69 6.27
N ALA A 465 6.44 -26.50 6.77
CA ALA A 465 6.44 -25.20 6.04
C ALA A 465 7.42 -24.12 6.64
N ILE A 466 7.83 -23.04 5.92
CA ILE A 466 9.11 -22.27 6.13
C ILE A 466 9.04 -20.68 6.08
N VAL A 467 9.91 -19.99 6.86
CA VAL A 467 9.95 -18.54 7.28
C VAL A 467 11.13 -17.56 6.92
N VAL A 468 10.85 -16.30 6.54
CA VAL A 468 11.84 -15.35 5.93
C VAL A 468 11.62 -13.76 6.01
N ALA A 469 12.57 -12.87 6.34
CA ALA A 469 12.35 -11.60 7.10
C ALA A 469 12.65 -10.13 6.56
N THR A 470 11.62 -9.23 6.52
CA THR A 470 11.55 -7.72 6.51
C THR A 470 12.30 -6.89 7.59
N PRO A 471 12.82 -5.65 7.39
CA PRO A 471 13.24 -4.78 8.51
C PRO A 471 12.14 -3.82 9.04
N THR A 472 12.47 -3.14 10.14
CA THR A 472 11.73 -2.02 10.76
C THR A 472 12.70 -0.82 10.94
N PRO A 473 12.30 0.45 10.72
CA PRO A 473 13.24 1.58 10.54
C PRO A 473 13.82 2.21 11.82
N THR A 474 14.85 3.04 11.61
CA THR A 474 15.55 3.90 12.58
C THR A 474 15.03 5.35 12.48
N PRO A 475 14.99 6.16 13.57
CA PRO A 475 14.58 7.58 13.51
C PRO A 475 15.54 8.48 12.70
N THR A 476 15.01 9.64 12.28
CA THR A 476 15.31 10.28 10.99
C THR A 476 16.29 11.47 11.01
N PRO A 477 17.21 11.55 10.04
CA PRO A 477 17.70 12.79 9.45
C PRO A 477 17.03 13.08 8.09
N THR A 478 16.74 14.36 7.79
CA THR A 478 16.14 14.78 6.50
C THR A 478 17.18 14.74 5.36
N PRO A 479 16.86 14.29 4.13
CA PRO A 479 17.86 14.11 3.06
C PRO A 479 18.19 15.39 2.23
N PRO A 480 19.37 15.48 1.61
CA PRO A 480 19.69 16.35 0.48
C PRO A 480 19.58 15.60 -0.87
N VAL A 481 20.09 16.14 -1.98
CA VAL A 481 19.25 16.75 -3.03
C VAL A 481 18.96 15.66 -4.08
N GLY A 482 17.79 15.69 -4.72
CA GLY A 482 17.08 14.46 -5.10
C GLY A 482 16.15 13.97 -3.96
N THR A 483 16.01 14.79 -2.91
CA THR A 483 15.13 14.62 -1.75
C THR A 483 13.64 14.63 -2.10
N TYR A 484 13.28 15.40 -3.12
CA TYR A 484 11.91 15.83 -3.39
C TYR A 484 11.59 15.61 -4.87
N GLY A 485 10.38 15.12 -5.14
CA GLY A 485 9.92 14.88 -6.51
C GLY A 485 10.34 13.52 -7.07
N ALA A 486 9.94 13.31 -8.32
CA ALA A 486 10.24 12.09 -9.06
C ALA A 486 11.65 12.13 -9.66
N THR A 487 12.38 11.03 -9.49
CA THR A 487 13.61 10.72 -10.23
C THR A 487 13.23 10.18 -11.61
N MET A 488 13.45 11.00 -12.64
CA MET A 488 13.18 10.68 -14.05
C MET A 488 14.48 10.50 -14.83
N PRO A 489 14.46 9.81 -16.00
CA PRO A 489 15.67 9.54 -16.79
C PRO A 489 16.18 10.76 -17.58
N TYR A 490 15.40 11.84 -17.67
CA TYR A 490 15.76 13.07 -18.36
C TYR A 490 16.50 14.07 -17.46
N ASP A 491 17.36 14.89 -18.08
CA ASP A 491 17.76 16.19 -17.54
C ASP A 491 16.81 17.27 -18.11
N THR A 492 16.37 18.21 -17.28
CA THR A 492 15.52 19.35 -17.70
C THR A 492 16.36 20.62 -17.82
N TYR A 493 16.13 21.38 -18.90
CA TYR A 493 16.82 22.62 -19.22
C TYR A 493 15.77 23.71 -19.48
N GLU A 494 15.63 24.66 -18.54
CA GLU A 494 14.70 25.80 -18.67
C GLU A 494 15.24 26.81 -19.70
N ALA A 495 14.40 27.31 -20.60
CA ALA A 495 14.82 28.08 -21.77
C ALA A 495 15.47 29.43 -21.43
N GLU A 496 15.09 30.08 -20.33
CA GLU A 496 15.72 31.34 -19.90
C GLU A 496 17.15 31.17 -19.39
N ASN A 497 17.54 29.93 -19.03
CA ASN A 497 18.88 29.59 -18.57
C ASN A 497 19.76 29.05 -19.72
N MET A 498 19.20 28.94 -20.93
CA MET A 498 19.93 28.58 -22.16
C MET A 498 20.66 29.79 -22.76
N THR A 499 21.61 29.53 -23.66
CA THR A 499 22.11 30.60 -24.54
C THR A 499 21.05 30.91 -25.59
N HIS A 500 20.52 32.13 -25.61
CA HIS A 500 19.44 32.50 -26.53
C HIS A 500 19.63 33.84 -27.24
N THR A 501 18.97 33.96 -28.40
CA THR A 501 18.84 35.20 -29.18
C THR A 501 17.39 35.66 -29.35
N GLY A 502 16.44 34.90 -28.79
CA GLY A 502 15.05 35.32 -28.59
C GLY A 502 14.87 36.29 -27.43
N THR A 503 13.65 36.80 -27.29
CA THR A 503 13.24 37.70 -26.20
C THR A 503 12.80 36.89 -24.98
N LEU A 504 13.46 37.08 -23.84
CA LEU A 504 13.01 36.56 -22.55
C LEU A 504 11.64 37.16 -22.17
N ILE A 505 10.71 36.33 -21.71
CA ILE A 505 9.44 36.75 -21.12
C ILE A 505 9.34 36.26 -19.66
N GLY A 506 8.59 37.01 -18.84
CA GLY A 506 8.44 36.74 -17.41
C GLY A 506 9.57 37.33 -16.54
N PRO A 507 9.54 37.08 -15.21
CA PRO A 507 8.53 36.32 -14.48
C PRO A 507 7.17 37.04 -14.42
N ASN A 508 6.06 36.29 -14.46
CA ASN A 508 4.72 36.84 -14.23
C ASN A 508 3.81 35.78 -13.56
N THR A 509 2.89 36.20 -12.71
CA THR A 509 1.91 35.33 -12.02
C THR A 509 0.46 35.71 -12.33
N THR A 510 0.24 36.66 -13.24
CA THR A 510 -1.09 37.08 -13.69
C THR A 510 -1.71 36.01 -14.58
N PHE A 511 -2.81 35.39 -14.14
CA PHE A 511 -3.58 34.44 -14.95
C PHE A 511 -3.90 34.99 -16.34
N GLY A 512 -3.71 34.17 -17.38
CA GLY A 512 -3.84 34.56 -18.79
C GLY A 512 -2.68 35.39 -19.35
N ASN A 513 -1.59 35.55 -18.59
CA ASN A 513 -0.31 35.92 -19.17
C ASN A 513 0.46 34.66 -19.57
N ILE A 514 0.96 34.59 -20.81
CA ILE A 514 1.75 33.45 -21.30
C ILE A 514 2.98 33.12 -20.42
N ALA A 515 3.51 34.06 -19.62
CA ALA A 515 4.57 33.77 -18.65
C ALA A 515 4.08 33.13 -17.33
N SER A 516 2.78 33.19 -16.98
CA SER A 516 2.28 32.54 -15.75
C SER A 516 2.17 31.02 -15.86
N GLU A 517 2.09 30.47 -17.08
CA GLU A 517 2.03 29.04 -17.35
C GLU A 517 3.36 28.45 -17.85
N ALA A 518 4.43 29.24 -17.77
CA ALA A 518 5.79 28.82 -18.04
C ALA A 518 6.45 28.21 -16.79
N SER A 519 7.37 27.26 -16.95
CA SER A 519 8.25 26.81 -15.87
C SER A 519 9.12 27.98 -15.40
N GLY A 520 9.43 28.07 -14.11
CA GLY A 520 10.11 29.25 -13.56
C GLY A 520 9.32 30.58 -13.68
N ARG A 521 8.09 30.52 -14.21
CA ARG A 521 7.29 31.62 -14.78
C ARG A 521 7.97 32.38 -15.93
N LYS A 522 8.89 31.76 -16.66
CA LYS A 522 9.69 32.42 -17.71
C LYS A 522 9.89 31.51 -18.92
N ALA A 523 10.04 32.13 -20.09
CA ALA A 523 10.28 31.41 -21.34
C ALA A 523 11.00 32.32 -22.33
N VAL A 524 11.47 31.78 -23.46
CA VAL A 524 12.12 32.56 -24.52
C VAL A 524 11.29 32.53 -25.80
N ARG A 525 10.93 33.72 -26.31
CA ARG A 525 10.10 33.88 -27.50
C ARG A 525 10.91 34.27 -28.73
N LEU A 526 10.80 33.45 -29.77
CA LEU A 526 11.46 33.55 -31.07
C LEU A 526 10.48 34.16 -32.09
N THR A 527 10.68 35.43 -32.46
CA THR A 527 9.81 36.18 -33.37
C THR A 527 10.38 36.30 -34.78
N SER A 528 11.71 36.21 -34.93
CA SER A 528 12.45 36.51 -36.16
C SER A 528 13.23 35.29 -36.67
N ALA A 529 13.52 35.25 -37.97
CA ALA A 529 14.34 34.21 -38.57
C ALA A 529 15.77 34.24 -37.98
N GLY A 530 16.31 33.06 -37.69
CA GLY A 530 17.63 32.88 -37.09
C GLY A 530 17.66 33.04 -35.57
N GLN A 531 16.57 33.44 -34.90
CA GLN A 531 16.52 33.44 -33.43
C GLN A 531 16.43 32.02 -32.88
N TYR A 532 17.10 31.77 -31.76
CA TYR A 532 17.22 30.44 -31.17
C TYR A 532 17.28 30.43 -29.64
N VAL A 533 17.10 29.24 -29.07
CA VAL A 533 17.62 28.81 -27.76
C VAL A 533 18.58 27.63 -27.96
N GLN A 534 19.67 27.54 -27.21
CA GLN A 534 20.61 26.42 -27.26
C GLN A 534 21.23 26.06 -25.90
N PHE A 535 21.43 24.78 -25.68
CA PHE A 535 22.01 24.20 -24.47
C PHE A 535 23.03 23.12 -24.82
N THR A 536 23.87 22.76 -23.84
CA THR A 536 24.85 21.68 -23.97
C THR A 536 24.39 20.50 -23.12
N LEU A 537 24.36 19.30 -23.70
CA LEU A 537 23.95 18.08 -23.00
C LEU A 537 24.86 17.77 -21.80
N SER A 538 24.30 17.65 -20.59
CA SER A 538 24.98 17.12 -19.39
C SER A 538 25.13 15.60 -19.40
N LYS A 539 24.20 14.88 -20.05
CA LYS A 539 24.19 13.42 -20.20
C LYS A 539 23.94 13.04 -21.67
N ALA A 540 24.27 11.81 -22.05
CA ALA A 540 23.97 11.34 -23.40
C ALA A 540 22.45 11.21 -23.62
N ALA A 541 21.95 11.67 -24.76
CA ALA A 541 20.51 11.73 -25.05
C ALA A 541 20.15 11.29 -26.48
N LYS A 542 18.94 10.74 -26.62
CA LYS A 542 18.30 10.38 -27.89
C LYS A 542 16.83 10.83 -27.95
N GLY A 543 16.15 10.93 -26.81
CA GLY A 543 14.82 11.53 -26.69
C GLY A 543 14.95 12.97 -26.23
N LEU A 544 14.18 13.87 -26.85
CA LEU A 544 13.91 15.22 -26.35
C LEU A 544 12.41 15.39 -26.12
N THR A 545 12.00 16.06 -25.05
CA THR A 545 10.65 16.62 -24.90
C THR A 545 10.77 18.13 -24.92
N ILE A 546 10.08 18.83 -25.82
CA ILE A 546 10.13 20.29 -25.92
C ILE A 546 8.80 20.83 -25.43
N ARG A 547 8.78 21.67 -24.40
CA ARG A 547 7.59 22.42 -23.99
C ARG A 547 7.58 23.78 -24.66
N TYR A 548 6.47 24.11 -25.31
CA TYR A 548 6.39 25.26 -26.23
C TYR A 548 5.00 25.88 -26.25
N SER A 549 4.90 27.09 -26.81
CA SER A 549 3.64 27.75 -27.12
C SER A 549 3.75 28.48 -28.46
N ILE A 550 2.74 28.30 -29.31
CA ILE A 550 2.49 29.09 -30.52
C ILE A 550 1.06 29.65 -30.47
N PRO A 551 0.75 30.77 -31.16
CA PRO A 551 -0.58 31.38 -31.14
C PRO A 551 -1.65 30.48 -31.74
N ASP A 552 -2.86 30.55 -31.19
CA ASP A 552 -4.06 29.94 -31.78
C ASP A 552 -4.61 30.74 -32.99
N ASN A 553 -5.53 30.13 -33.73
CA ASN A 553 -6.32 30.76 -34.78
C ASN A 553 -7.60 31.41 -34.23
N ALA A 554 -8.26 32.26 -35.03
CA ALA A 554 -9.45 33.01 -34.60
C ALA A 554 -10.73 32.15 -34.38
N ALA A 555 -10.65 30.83 -34.58
CA ALA A 555 -11.76 29.87 -34.54
C ALA A 555 -11.58 28.77 -33.48
N GLY A 556 -10.50 28.77 -32.68
CA GLY A 556 -10.32 27.79 -31.59
C GLY A 556 -9.88 26.39 -32.04
N THR A 557 -9.33 26.25 -33.24
CA THR A 557 -9.01 24.93 -33.84
C THR A 557 -7.53 24.64 -34.03
N GLY A 558 -6.64 25.54 -33.59
CA GLY A 558 -5.19 25.38 -33.65
C GLY A 558 -4.51 25.88 -34.92
N ILE A 559 -3.21 26.17 -34.83
CA ILE A 559 -2.32 26.45 -35.96
C ILE A 559 -1.14 25.47 -35.90
N ASP A 560 -0.75 24.90 -37.04
CA ASP A 560 0.48 24.13 -37.17
C ASP A 560 1.67 25.02 -37.55
N SER A 561 2.85 24.71 -37.04
CA SER A 561 4.10 25.45 -37.22
C SER A 561 5.28 24.48 -37.18
N ALA A 562 6.51 24.99 -37.23
CA ALA A 562 7.70 24.19 -36.96
C ALA A 562 8.82 24.99 -36.29
N ILE A 563 9.78 24.29 -35.70
CA ILE A 563 11.07 24.84 -35.24
C ILE A 563 12.22 23.93 -35.68
N SER A 564 13.30 24.52 -36.22
CA SER A 564 14.45 23.73 -36.69
C SER A 564 15.33 23.28 -35.53
N LEU A 565 15.52 21.96 -35.41
CA LEU A 565 16.33 21.31 -34.40
C LEU A 565 17.72 20.96 -34.96
N TYR A 566 18.74 21.50 -34.31
CA TYR A 566 20.15 21.26 -34.63
C TYR A 566 20.84 20.50 -33.50
N ALA A 567 21.77 19.60 -33.84
CA ALA A 567 22.69 18.94 -32.91
C ALA A 567 24.12 19.04 -33.43
N GLY A 568 25.07 19.45 -32.58
CA GLY A 568 26.47 19.65 -32.97
C GLY A 568 26.70 20.73 -34.04
N GLY A 569 25.71 21.58 -34.31
CA GLY A 569 25.70 22.58 -35.39
C GLY A 569 25.04 22.12 -36.70
N THR A 570 24.78 20.82 -36.87
CA THR A 570 24.08 20.24 -38.03
C THR A 570 22.57 20.29 -37.84
N LEU A 571 21.81 20.63 -38.89
CA LEU A 571 20.34 20.54 -38.88
C LEU A 571 19.92 19.07 -38.92
N ILE A 572 19.12 18.64 -37.94
CA ILE A 572 18.67 17.25 -37.82
C ILE A 572 17.27 17.09 -38.43
N LYS A 573 16.34 18.00 -38.10
CA LYS A 573 14.99 18.06 -38.66
C LYS A 573 14.34 19.40 -38.34
N ASP A 574 13.26 19.72 -39.06
CA ASP A 574 12.23 20.61 -38.54
C ASP A 574 11.30 19.78 -37.65
N VAL A 575 11.08 20.23 -36.41
CA VAL A 575 10.14 19.63 -35.46
C VAL A 575 8.77 20.28 -35.69
N PRO A 576 7.71 19.50 -35.99
CA PRO A 576 6.37 20.05 -36.11
C PRO A 576 5.86 20.49 -34.74
N LEU A 577 5.13 21.61 -34.72
CA LEU A 577 4.50 22.21 -33.56
C LEU A 577 3.02 22.46 -33.88
N THR A 578 2.12 22.37 -32.90
CA THR A 578 0.70 22.72 -33.08
C THR A 578 0.17 23.45 -31.85
N SER A 579 -0.86 24.29 -32.01
CA SER A 579 -1.63 24.80 -30.87
C SER A 579 -2.96 24.07 -30.66
N ARG A 580 -3.19 22.96 -31.38
CA ARG A 580 -4.42 22.14 -31.31
C ARG A 580 -4.76 21.62 -29.90
N TYR A 581 -3.74 21.40 -29.07
CA TYR A 581 -3.87 20.89 -27.70
C TYR A 581 -3.53 21.97 -26.65
N SER A 582 -3.76 23.24 -27.00
CA SER A 582 -3.56 24.41 -26.16
C SER A 582 -4.73 25.37 -26.31
N TRP A 583 -4.76 26.42 -25.48
CA TRP A 583 -5.68 27.57 -25.53
C TRP A 583 -7.15 27.22 -25.18
N ILE A 584 -7.44 27.36 -23.89
CA ILE A 584 -8.79 27.39 -23.33
C ILE A 584 -9.18 28.85 -23.04
N TYR A 585 -10.45 29.18 -23.21
CA TYR A 585 -11.06 30.48 -22.99
C TYR A 585 -12.40 30.34 -22.23
N GLY A 586 -13.06 31.47 -21.94
CA GLY A 586 -14.36 31.49 -21.28
C GLY A 586 -14.30 31.18 -19.79
N ALA A 587 -15.43 30.72 -19.27
CA ALA A 587 -15.59 30.15 -17.93
C ALA A 587 -16.20 28.74 -18.01
N TRP A 588 -16.26 28.03 -16.89
CA TRP A 588 -16.98 26.76 -16.82
C TRP A 588 -18.47 26.92 -17.19
N GLY A 589 -18.97 26.05 -18.05
CA GLY A 589 -20.31 26.06 -18.59
C GLY A 589 -20.54 26.96 -19.82
N THR A 590 -19.48 27.51 -20.43
CA THR A 590 -19.63 28.47 -21.55
C THR A 590 -20.06 27.82 -22.87
N GLU A 591 -19.76 26.53 -23.10
CA GLU A 591 -20.11 25.82 -24.34
C GLU A 591 -20.91 24.53 -24.09
N GLY A 592 -22.07 24.42 -24.75
CA GLY A 592 -22.84 23.18 -24.80
C GLY A 592 -23.42 22.70 -23.47
N GLY A 593 -23.67 23.60 -22.51
CA GLY A 593 -24.28 23.28 -21.21
C GLY A 593 -23.31 23.43 -20.02
N GLN A 594 -23.80 23.22 -18.80
CA GLN A 594 -23.14 23.61 -17.54
C GLN A 594 -21.82 22.88 -17.18
N ILE A 595 -21.21 22.08 -18.06
CA ILE A 595 -20.17 21.09 -17.71
C ILE A 595 -19.01 21.01 -18.75
N ARG A 596 -18.59 22.15 -19.31
CA ARG A 596 -17.45 22.28 -20.25
C ARG A 596 -16.77 23.64 -20.12
N TRP A 597 -15.47 23.73 -20.42
CA TRP A 597 -14.81 25.00 -20.76
C TRP A 597 -15.14 25.39 -22.22
N SER A 598 -14.50 26.44 -22.76
CA SER A 598 -14.58 26.83 -24.18
C SER A 598 -13.18 26.83 -24.79
N ASN A 599 -13.03 26.43 -26.06
CA ASN A 599 -11.78 26.65 -26.82
C ASN A 599 -11.91 27.80 -27.85
N ASN A 600 -13.04 28.52 -27.84
CA ASN A 600 -13.30 29.66 -28.73
C ASN A 600 -12.67 30.96 -28.20
N PRO A 601 -11.73 31.60 -28.92
CA PRO A 601 -11.09 32.86 -28.49
C PRO A 601 -12.06 34.05 -28.28
N ASN A 602 -13.29 33.92 -28.76
CA ASN A 602 -14.35 34.93 -28.66
C ASN A 602 -15.31 34.69 -27.49
N ALA A 603 -15.07 33.65 -26.67
CA ALA A 603 -15.82 33.38 -25.45
C ALA A 603 -15.69 34.50 -24.40
N SER A 604 -16.63 34.60 -23.46
CA SER A 604 -16.61 35.60 -22.40
C SER A 604 -16.53 34.91 -21.03
N PRO A 605 -15.50 35.17 -20.19
CA PRO A 605 -14.35 36.05 -20.44
C PRO A 605 -13.34 35.45 -21.45
N ASN A 606 -12.77 36.27 -22.33
CA ASN A 606 -11.80 35.81 -23.34
C ASN A 606 -10.36 35.64 -22.79
N THR A 607 -10.21 35.36 -21.50
CA THR A 607 -8.88 35.23 -20.88
C THR A 607 -8.30 33.84 -21.21
N PRO A 608 -7.16 33.76 -21.92
CA PRO A 608 -6.58 32.47 -22.30
C PRO A 608 -6.02 31.73 -21.09
N HIS A 609 -5.97 30.40 -21.18
CA HIS A 609 -5.24 29.52 -20.28
C HIS A 609 -4.90 28.20 -20.99
N HIS A 610 -4.07 27.35 -20.37
CA HIS A 610 -3.52 26.14 -20.98
C HIS A 610 -2.79 26.45 -22.32
N MET A 611 -1.99 27.51 -22.32
CA MET A 611 -1.39 28.15 -23.51
C MET A 611 -0.17 27.42 -24.09
N TYR A 612 0.25 26.30 -23.49
CA TYR A 612 1.43 25.51 -23.88
C TYR A 612 1.05 24.08 -24.30
N ASP A 613 1.98 23.43 -24.99
CA ASP A 613 1.95 22.00 -25.34
C ASP A 613 3.37 21.39 -25.19
N GLU A 614 3.47 20.06 -25.24
CA GLU A 614 4.74 19.33 -25.27
C GLU A 614 4.87 18.44 -26.52
N VAL A 615 6.01 18.49 -27.20
CA VAL A 615 6.32 17.60 -28.33
C VAL A 615 7.51 16.68 -28.04
N ALA A 616 7.29 15.37 -28.20
CA ALA A 616 8.31 14.34 -28.04
C ALA A 616 9.07 14.10 -29.36
N VAL A 617 10.39 14.15 -29.32
CA VAL A 617 11.26 14.06 -30.51
C VAL A 617 12.35 13.02 -30.32
N VAL A 618 12.30 11.96 -31.13
CA VAL A 618 13.39 10.98 -31.24
C VAL A 618 14.46 11.52 -32.20
N LEU A 619 15.71 11.61 -31.73
CA LEU A 619 16.89 11.96 -32.51
C LEU A 619 17.32 10.79 -33.42
N ASP A 620 18.00 11.13 -34.52
CA ASP A 620 18.56 10.19 -35.50
C ASP A 620 19.55 9.20 -34.86
N GLN A 621 20.34 9.67 -33.89
CA GLN A 621 21.29 8.88 -33.11
C GLN A 621 21.28 9.31 -31.64
N GLN A 622 21.98 8.55 -30.79
CA GLN A 622 22.23 8.95 -29.41
C GLN A 622 23.46 9.86 -29.36
N TYR A 623 23.26 11.12 -29.01
CA TYR A 623 24.32 12.12 -28.86
C TYR A 623 24.95 12.04 -27.48
N SER A 624 26.25 12.31 -27.38
CA SER A 624 26.98 12.32 -26.11
C SER A 624 26.72 13.60 -25.31
N ALA A 625 27.01 13.55 -24.01
CA ALA A 625 27.26 14.76 -23.22
C ALA A 625 28.31 15.65 -23.93
N GLY A 626 28.20 16.96 -23.76
CA GLY A 626 28.99 17.95 -24.50
C GLY A 626 28.45 18.32 -25.88
N THR A 627 27.45 17.59 -26.43
CA THR A 627 26.77 18.00 -27.67
C THR A 627 25.92 19.24 -27.42
N VAL A 628 26.05 20.26 -28.27
CA VAL A 628 25.14 21.42 -28.29
C VAL A 628 23.87 21.07 -29.05
N ILE A 629 22.73 21.19 -28.39
CA ILE A 629 21.38 21.14 -28.97
C ILE A 629 20.86 22.56 -29.13
N LYS A 630 20.32 22.89 -30.31
CA LYS A 630 19.75 24.22 -30.60
C LYS A 630 18.38 24.09 -31.27
N LEU A 631 17.41 24.84 -30.74
CA LEU A 631 16.10 25.05 -31.35
C LEU A 631 16.08 26.46 -31.95
N GLN A 632 15.96 26.56 -33.28
CA GLN A 632 16.07 27.81 -34.03
C GLN A 632 14.84 28.00 -34.93
N ARG A 633 14.24 29.18 -34.89
CA ARG A 633 13.17 29.57 -35.81
C ARG A 633 13.80 30.01 -37.15
N ASN A 634 13.65 29.20 -38.18
CA ASN A 634 14.10 29.48 -39.54
C ASN A 634 12.97 30.04 -40.41
N SER A 635 13.31 30.85 -41.41
CA SER A 635 12.36 31.36 -42.42
C SER A 635 11.76 30.27 -43.31
N SER A 636 12.32 29.05 -43.28
CA SER A 636 11.80 27.84 -43.94
C SER A 636 10.78 27.06 -43.12
N ASN A 637 10.59 27.36 -41.83
CA ASN A 637 9.66 26.61 -40.98
C ASN A 637 8.21 26.79 -41.47
N LEU A 638 7.39 25.76 -41.26
CA LEU A 638 5.96 25.77 -41.56
C LEU A 638 5.29 27.01 -40.95
N ASN A 639 4.48 27.70 -41.76
CA ASN A 639 3.72 28.90 -41.37
C ASN A 639 4.54 30.05 -40.73
N PHE A 640 5.85 30.13 -41.00
CA PHE A 640 6.76 31.15 -40.44
C PHE A 640 6.23 32.60 -40.55
N SER A 641 5.53 32.96 -41.63
CA SER A 641 5.04 34.33 -41.86
C SER A 641 3.67 34.64 -41.25
N SER A 642 2.89 33.62 -40.87
CA SER A 642 1.55 33.77 -40.26
C SER A 642 1.58 33.53 -38.75
N VAL A 643 2.49 32.67 -38.27
CA VAL A 643 2.73 32.42 -36.84
C VAL A 643 3.61 33.54 -36.28
N SER A 644 3.11 34.33 -35.34
CA SER A 644 3.85 35.50 -34.83
C SER A 644 5.06 35.14 -33.95
N GLY A 645 5.03 34.01 -33.25
CA GLY A 645 6.07 33.58 -32.32
C GLY A 645 6.13 32.06 -32.16
N VAL A 646 7.33 31.55 -31.84
CA VAL A 646 7.48 30.30 -31.08
C VAL A 646 8.05 30.66 -29.72
N THR A 647 7.33 30.33 -28.66
CA THR A 647 7.80 30.46 -27.28
C THR A 647 8.31 29.10 -26.85
N VAL A 648 9.58 28.99 -26.45
CA VAL A 648 10.16 27.78 -25.87
C VAL A 648 10.24 27.98 -24.36
N ASP A 649 9.69 27.04 -23.62
CA ASP A 649 9.60 27.05 -22.16
C ASP A 649 10.75 26.25 -21.53
N LEU A 650 10.80 24.95 -21.84
CA LEU A 650 11.86 24.05 -21.41
C LEU A 650 12.12 22.95 -22.44
N VAL A 651 13.26 22.27 -22.27
CA VAL A 651 13.55 21.02 -22.97
C VAL A 651 13.98 19.97 -21.96
N GLU A 652 13.41 18.77 -22.05
CA GLU A 652 13.88 17.56 -21.37
C GLU A 652 14.74 16.75 -22.35
N ALA A 653 15.84 16.15 -21.89
CA ALA A 653 16.69 15.29 -22.73
C ALA A 653 17.11 14.01 -22.00
N GLU A 654 16.91 12.85 -22.63
CA GLU A 654 17.16 11.53 -22.05
C GLU A 654 17.75 10.51 -23.02
N PRO A 655 18.51 9.50 -22.55
CA PRO A 655 18.80 8.31 -23.34
C PRO A 655 17.53 7.48 -23.52
N ILE A 656 17.23 7.07 -24.75
CA ILE A 656 16.17 6.08 -25.02
C ILE A 656 16.80 4.68 -24.89
N PRO A 657 16.35 3.82 -23.96
CA PRO A 657 16.85 2.45 -23.82
C PRO A 657 16.45 1.60 -25.04
N ALA A 658 17.05 0.42 -25.21
CA ALA A 658 16.60 -0.51 -26.25
C ALA A 658 15.13 -0.93 -26.05
N ALA A 659 14.40 -1.13 -27.14
CA ALA A 659 13.02 -1.59 -27.12
C ALA A 659 12.90 -2.95 -26.40
N LEU A 660 11.90 -3.08 -25.53
CA LEU A 660 11.62 -4.32 -24.81
C LEU A 660 11.09 -5.42 -25.76
N THR A 661 11.29 -6.68 -25.38
CA THR A 661 10.77 -7.85 -26.10
C THR A 661 9.51 -8.41 -25.43
N MET A 662 8.65 -9.05 -26.24
CA MET A 662 7.41 -9.67 -25.76
C MET A 662 7.71 -10.83 -24.79
N PRO A 663 7.12 -10.84 -23.57
CA PRO A 663 7.22 -11.99 -22.67
C PRO A 663 6.49 -13.22 -23.22
N SER A 664 6.97 -14.42 -22.89
CA SER A 664 6.44 -15.69 -23.45
C SER A 664 5.00 -16.04 -23.05
N ASN A 665 4.44 -15.39 -22.02
CA ASN A 665 3.05 -15.52 -21.59
C ASN A 665 2.18 -14.32 -22.00
N TYR A 666 2.58 -13.57 -23.02
CA TYR A 666 1.81 -12.47 -23.63
C TYR A 666 1.49 -12.78 -25.09
N VAL A 667 0.42 -12.17 -25.62
CA VAL A 667 0.07 -12.23 -27.05
C VAL A 667 0.13 -10.84 -27.69
N SER A 668 0.74 -10.74 -28.86
CA SER A 668 0.89 -9.48 -29.60
C SER A 668 -0.41 -9.06 -30.27
N ILE A 669 -0.78 -7.78 -30.19
CA ILE A 669 -1.94 -7.23 -30.93
C ILE A 669 -1.81 -7.43 -32.45
N ALA A 670 -0.58 -7.46 -32.98
CA ALA A 670 -0.32 -7.74 -34.39
C ALA A 670 -0.73 -9.15 -34.82
N SER A 671 -0.76 -10.12 -33.89
CA SER A 671 -1.29 -11.47 -34.15
C SER A 671 -2.82 -11.50 -34.32
N TYR A 672 -3.51 -10.40 -34.02
CA TYR A 672 -4.95 -10.22 -34.19
C TYR A 672 -5.29 -9.17 -35.25
N GLY A 673 -4.31 -8.74 -36.05
CA GLY A 673 -4.50 -7.84 -37.19
C GLY A 673 -4.23 -6.35 -36.93
N ALA A 674 -3.69 -5.98 -35.77
CA ALA A 674 -3.27 -4.59 -35.51
C ALA A 674 -2.02 -4.22 -36.33
N VAL A 675 -1.96 -3.03 -36.90
CA VAL A 675 -0.90 -2.60 -37.85
C VAL A 675 -0.26 -1.28 -37.41
N ALA A 676 1.05 -1.31 -37.22
CA ALA A 676 1.80 -0.17 -36.72
C ALA A 676 1.89 0.99 -37.74
N ASN A 677 1.36 2.16 -37.37
CA ASN A 677 1.50 3.44 -38.07
C ASN A 677 0.84 3.53 -39.47
N ASP A 678 -0.17 2.72 -39.79
CA ASP A 678 -0.90 2.83 -41.07
C ASP A 678 -2.04 3.87 -41.06
N GLY A 679 -2.48 4.31 -39.88
CA GLY A 679 -3.57 5.26 -39.67
C GLY A 679 -4.96 4.62 -39.58
N ALA A 680 -5.06 3.29 -39.67
CA ALA A 680 -6.30 2.55 -39.46
C ALA A 680 -6.64 2.42 -37.96
N ASP A 681 -7.82 1.89 -37.67
CA ASP A 681 -8.30 1.63 -36.30
C ASP A 681 -7.99 0.20 -35.87
N ASP A 682 -7.22 0.06 -34.79
CA ASP A 682 -6.79 -1.21 -34.21
C ASP A 682 -7.74 -1.74 -33.12
N THR A 683 -8.79 -0.96 -32.77
CA THR A 683 -9.67 -1.22 -31.62
C THR A 683 -10.22 -2.66 -31.62
N ALA A 684 -10.62 -3.19 -32.77
CA ALA A 684 -11.12 -4.56 -32.90
C ALA A 684 -10.03 -5.63 -32.69
N ALA A 685 -8.81 -5.38 -33.17
CA ALA A 685 -7.67 -6.29 -33.01
C ALA A 685 -7.18 -6.32 -31.56
N ILE A 686 -7.07 -5.16 -30.91
CA ILE A 686 -6.66 -5.06 -29.49
C ILE A 686 -7.70 -5.75 -28.59
N ASN A 687 -9.00 -5.52 -28.81
CA ASN A 687 -10.05 -6.23 -28.08
C ASN A 687 -10.03 -7.76 -28.35
N SER A 688 -9.65 -8.20 -29.54
CA SER A 688 -9.48 -9.63 -29.85
C SER A 688 -8.32 -10.24 -29.07
N ALA A 689 -7.20 -9.52 -28.92
CA ALA A 689 -6.08 -9.93 -28.07
C ALA A 689 -6.46 -10.01 -26.58
N ILE A 690 -7.20 -9.00 -26.07
CA ILE A 690 -7.73 -8.98 -24.70
C ILE A 690 -8.61 -10.22 -24.45
N ASN A 691 -9.53 -10.52 -25.37
CA ASN A 691 -10.40 -11.69 -25.28
C ASN A 691 -9.62 -13.02 -25.35
N ALA A 692 -8.53 -13.09 -26.11
CA ALA A 692 -7.68 -14.28 -26.13
C ALA A 692 -6.97 -14.53 -24.79
N VAL A 693 -6.48 -13.46 -24.12
CA VAL A 693 -5.92 -13.58 -22.75
C VAL A 693 -7.00 -14.03 -21.77
N LYS A 694 -8.18 -13.41 -21.80
CA LYS A 694 -9.34 -13.77 -20.96
C LYS A 694 -9.73 -15.24 -21.09
N ASN A 695 -9.79 -15.74 -22.33
CA ASN A 695 -10.24 -17.10 -22.63
C ASN A 695 -9.11 -18.15 -22.48
N SER A 696 -7.90 -17.75 -22.09
CA SER A 696 -6.72 -18.64 -22.00
C SER A 696 -6.70 -19.58 -20.78
N GLY A 697 -7.68 -19.48 -19.87
CA GLY A 697 -7.69 -20.21 -18.60
C GLY A 697 -6.55 -19.81 -17.65
N GLY A 698 -5.97 -18.63 -17.83
CA GLY A 698 -4.81 -18.14 -17.05
C GLY A 698 -3.44 -18.58 -17.59
N SER A 699 -3.38 -19.24 -18.76
CA SER A 699 -2.11 -19.57 -19.43
C SER A 699 -1.43 -18.35 -20.05
N LEU A 700 -2.18 -17.27 -20.31
CA LEU A 700 -1.66 -15.96 -20.72
C LEU A 700 -1.86 -14.94 -19.60
N LYS A 701 -0.88 -14.05 -19.41
CA LYS A 701 -0.93 -12.95 -18.43
C LYS A 701 -1.37 -11.61 -19.04
N GLY A 702 -1.16 -11.38 -20.33
CA GLY A 702 -1.46 -10.08 -20.91
C GLY A 702 -1.30 -9.91 -22.41
N VAL A 703 -1.63 -8.71 -22.85
CA VAL A 703 -1.55 -8.26 -24.24
C VAL A 703 -0.27 -7.45 -24.45
N TRP A 704 0.42 -7.70 -25.56
CA TRP A 704 1.64 -7.02 -25.95
C TRP A 704 1.40 -6.02 -27.07
N ILE A 705 1.83 -4.77 -26.85
CA ILE A 705 1.87 -3.71 -27.86
C ILE A 705 3.33 -3.67 -28.38
N PRO A 706 3.60 -4.04 -29.65
CA PRO A 706 4.94 -3.91 -30.22
C PRO A 706 5.29 -2.42 -30.49
N ALA A 707 6.49 -2.16 -31.01
CA ALA A 707 6.86 -0.80 -31.41
C ALA A 707 5.99 -0.32 -32.59
N GLY A 708 5.41 0.87 -32.45
CA GLY A 708 4.42 1.44 -33.37
C GLY A 708 3.38 2.32 -32.68
N THR A 709 2.69 3.12 -33.48
CA THR A 709 1.45 3.81 -33.11
C THR A 709 0.26 3.00 -33.60
N PHE A 710 -0.70 2.76 -32.72
CA PHE A 710 -1.93 2.01 -32.98
C PHE A 710 -3.12 2.87 -32.59
N ASN A 711 -4.14 2.99 -33.45
CA ASN A 711 -5.18 4.00 -33.29
C ASN A 711 -6.50 3.42 -32.76
N LEU A 712 -7.14 4.18 -31.88
CA LEU A 712 -8.46 3.92 -31.32
C LEU A 712 -9.39 5.06 -31.75
N ASN A 713 -9.96 4.92 -32.94
CA ASN A 713 -10.68 5.98 -33.66
C ASN A 713 -12.13 5.59 -34.05
N ASN A 714 -12.54 4.33 -33.86
CA ASN A 714 -13.93 3.89 -34.01
C ASN A 714 -14.57 3.58 -32.65
N GLY A 715 -15.70 4.23 -32.34
CA GLY A 715 -16.40 3.96 -31.08
C GLY A 715 -17.35 5.05 -30.63
N ASN A 716 -17.71 4.99 -29.34
CA ASN A 716 -18.34 6.04 -28.55
C ASN A 716 -17.50 6.32 -27.30
N ARG A 717 -17.48 7.55 -26.81
CA ARG A 717 -16.75 7.93 -25.58
C ARG A 717 -17.33 7.28 -24.32
N GLY A 718 -18.64 7.04 -24.33
CA GLY A 718 -19.41 6.61 -23.15
C GLY A 718 -19.53 7.73 -22.12
N ALA A 719 -20.41 7.58 -21.14
CA ALA A 719 -20.34 8.43 -19.96
C ALA A 719 -19.07 8.11 -19.15
N GLY A 720 -18.66 9.01 -18.26
CA GLY A 720 -17.83 8.61 -17.13
C GLY A 720 -18.57 7.57 -16.27
N PHE A 721 -17.83 6.66 -15.63
CA PHE A 721 -18.33 5.74 -14.60
C PHE A 721 -19.31 4.61 -15.01
N ASP A 722 -20.01 4.68 -16.15
CA ASP A 722 -21.04 3.67 -16.51
C ASP A 722 -20.55 2.47 -17.35
N GLY A 723 -19.36 2.56 -17.94
CA GLY A 723 -18.77 1.49 -18.77
C GLY A 723 -19.44 1.27 -20.13
N THR A 724 -20.18 2.25 -20.67
CA THR A 724 -20.89 2.14 -21.97
C THR A 724 -20.08 2.57 -23.20
N GLY A 725 -18.88 3.13 -23.00
CA GLY A 725 -18.00 3.59 -24.09
C GLY A 725 -17.29 2.44 -24.83
N THR A 726 -16.52 2.78 -25.86
CA THR A 726 -15.68 1.85 -26.64
C THR A 726 -14.21 1.94 -26.22
N ARG A 727 -13.98 2.00 -24.91
CA ARG A 727 -12.64 2.00 -24.29
C ARG A 727 -12.08 0.57 -24.25
N LEU A 728 -10.78 0.40 -23.98
CA LEU A 728 -10.20 -0.93 -23.76
C LEU A 728 -10.58 -1.45 -22.38
N TYR A 729 -11.52 -2.40 -22.30
CA TYR A 729 -11.96 -2.95 -21.01
C TYR A 729 -11.11 -4.11 -20.54
N LEU A 730 -10.59 -4.01 -19.32
CA LEU A 730 -9.80 -5.05 -18.67
C LEU A 730 -10.56 -5.68 -17.50
N ASP A 731 -10.71 -7.00 -17.57
CA ASP A 731 -11.18 -7.82 -16.45
C ASP A 731 -10.00 -8.24 -15.56
N SER A 732 -10.29 -8.78 -14.38
CA SER A 732 -9.26 -9.06 -13.35
C SER A 732 -8.09 -9.88 -13.89
N GLY A 733 -6.87 -9.40 -13.66
CA GLY A 733 -5.62 -10.07 -14.04
C GLY A 733 -5.14 -9.83 -15.48
N ILE A 734 -5.96 -9.27 -16.38
CA ILE A 734 -5.57 -9.04 -17.78
C ILE A 734 -4.62 -7.84 -17.84
N SER A 735 -3.33 -8.11 -18.07
CA SER A 735 -2.28 -7.09 -18.14
C SER A 735 -2.07 -6.54 -19.56
N ILE A 736 -1.50 -5.34 -19.71
CA ILE A 736 -0.98 -4.81 -20.98
C ILE A 736 0.48 -4.39 -20.79
N LYS A 737 1.34 -4.75 -21.76
CA LYS A 737 2.74 -4.33 -21.80
C LYS A 737 3.16 -3.84 -23.18
N GLY A 738 3.94 -2.76 -23.23
CA GLY A 738 4.54 -2.26 -24.47
C GLY A 738 6.06 -2.48 -24.58
N ALA A 739 6.61 -2.07 -25.72
CA ALA A 739 8.05 -2.09 -26.01
C ALA A 739 8.84 -0.93 -25.36
N GLY A 740 8.18 -0.05 -24.60
CA GLY A 740 8.72 1.17 -24.01
C GLY A 740 7.91 2.42 -24.41
N ILE A 741 7.86 3.43 -23.53
CA ILE A 741 7.10 4.68 -23.76
C ILE A 741 7.54 5.48 -25.00
N TRP A 742 8.76 5.27 -25.49
CA TRP A 742 9.30 5.86 -26.72
C TRP A 742 9.05 5.00 -27.98
N TYR A 743 8.39 3.85 -27.83
CA TYR A 743 8.24 2.84 -28.89
C TYR A 743 6.79 2.46 -29.16
N SER A 744 5.99 2.23 -28.12
CA SER A 744 4.62 1.71 -28.24
C SER A 744 3.62 2.79 -27.84
N THR A 745 2.77 3.22 -28.77
CA THR A 745 1.75 4.25 -28.53
C THR A 745 0.37 3.75 -28.89
N LEU A 746 -0.58 3.87 -27.97
CA LEU A 746 -2.01 3.86 -28.25
C LEU A 746 -2.46 5.31 -28.48
N ALA A 747 -3.01 5.62 -29.64
CA ALA A 747 -3.38 6.97 -30.04
C ALA A 747 -4.87 7.09 -30.39
N GLY A 748 -5.44 8.30 -30.34
CA GLY A 748 -6.73 8.59 -30.99
C GLY A 748 -7.90 8.95 -30.08
N ASN A 749 -9.09 9.04 -30.70
CA ASN A 749 -10.32 9.59 -30.11
C ASN A 749 -10.90 8.76 -28.95
N TYR A 750 -10.48 7.50 -28.80
CA TYR A 750 -10.94 6.55 -27.78
C TYR A 750 -9.76 5.85 -27.07
N ALA A 751 -8.56 6.47 -27.10
CA ALA A 751 -7.35 5.94 -26.47
C ALA A 751 -7.42 6.02 -24.93
N GLY A 752 -8.19 5.12 -24.33
CA GLY A 752 -8.35 4.99 -22.89
C GLY A 752 -8.64 3.56 -22.47
N ILE A 753 -8.23 3.21 -21.25
CA ILE A 753 -8.33 1.89 -20.65
C ILE A 753 -9.28 1.97 -19.45
N PHE A 754 -10.23 1.04 -19.34
CA PHE A 754 -11.15 0.94 -18.21
C PHE A 754 -10.96 -0.40 -17.50
N MET A 755 -10.48 -0.38 -16.26
CA MET A 755 -10.35 -1.55 -15.41
C MET A 755 -11.69 -1.85 -14.72
N ARG A 756 -12.31 -2.99 -15.06
CA ARG A 756 -13.53 -3.46 -14.40
C ARG A 756 -13.25 -4.19 -13.09
N ALA A 757 -12.01 -4.64 -12.89
CA ALA A 757 -11.55 -5.31 -11.68
C ALA A 757 -10.01 -5.29 -11.59
N GLY A 758 -9.49 -5.75 -10.45
CA GLY A 758 -8.10 -5.62 -10.03
C GLY A 758 -7.06 -6.58 -10.62
N ASN A 759 -5.88 -6.60 -10.00
CA ASN A 759 -4.73 -7.45 -10.32
C ASN A 759 -4.14 -7.21 -11.73
N VAL A 760 -4.43 -6.06 -12.35
CA VAL A 760 -3.94 -5.66 -13.67
C VAL A 760 -2.51 -5.14 -13.58
N THR A 761 -1.67 -5.40 -14.58
CA THR A 761 -0.43 -4.64 -14.80
C THR A 761 -0.53 -3.85 -16.09
N LEU A 762 -0.35 -2.53 -16.05
CA LEU A 762 -0.13 -1.69 -17.23
C LEU A 762 1.32 -1.20 -17.21
N SER A 763 2.11 -1.48 -18.26
CA SER A 763 3.51 -1.03 -18.28
C SER A 763 4.14 -0.78 -19.65
N ASP A 764 5.03 0.21 -19.71
CA ASP A 764 5.96 0.45 -20.83
C ASP A 764 5.30 0.84 -22.17
N PHE A 765 4.24 1.66 -22.14
CA PHE A 765 3.63 2.24 -23.35
C PHE A 765 3.11 3.66 -23.14
N LYS A 766 2.87 4.35 -24.25
CA LYS A 766 2.30 5.69 -24.33
C LYS A 766 0.79 5.63 -24.66
N ILE A 767 0.02 6.53 -24.08
CA ILE A 767 -1.38 6.83 -24.41
C ILE A 767 -1.43 8.30 -24.85
N SER A 768 -1.87 8.54 -26.09
CA SER A 768 -1.96 9.86 -26.72
C SER A 768 -3.39 10.07 -27.20
N ALA A 769 -4.23 10.63 -26.32
CA ALA A 769 -5.65 10.83 -26.64
C ALA A 769 -5.85 12.07 -27.52
N ASN A 770 -7.02 12.22 -28.14
CA ASN A 770 -7.35 13.34 -29.02
C ASN A 770 -8.34 14.34 -28.39
N ASP A 771 -8.35 14.48 -27.06
CA ASP A 771 -9.17 15.53 -26.44
C ASP A 771 -8.49 16.89 -26.66
N VAL A 772 -9.29 17.90 -26.99
CA VAL A 772 -8.86 19.29 -27.24
C VAL A 772 -9.46 20.27 -26.23
N ILE A 773 -10.19 19.75 -25.24
CA ILE A 773 -10.93 20.50 -24.22
C ILE A 773 -11.39 19.56 -23.11
N ARG A 774 -11.67 20.10 -21.91
CA ARG A 774 -12.34 19.37 -20.84
C ARG A 774 -13.85 19.25 -21.10
N ASP A 775 -14.31 18.02 -21.21
CA ASP A 775 -15.73 17.62 -21.12
C ASP A 775 -15.82 16.50 -20.07
N ASP A 776 -16.44 16.76 -18.93
CA ASP A 776 -16.38 15.80 -17.81
C ASP A 776 -17.15 14.50 -18.10
N TYR A 777 -18.15 14.57 -18.99
CA TYR A 777 -19.03 13.46 -19.35
C TYR A 777 -18.49 12.63 -20.52
N ASN A 778 -17.92 13.28 -21.55
CA ASN A 778 -17.49 12.66 -22.81
C ASN A 778 -15.96 12.63 -22.99
N GLY A 779 -15.18 13.28 -22.12
CA GLY A 779 -13.72 13.28 -22.20
C GLY A 779 -13.11 11.92 -21.83
N VAL A 780 -12.07 11.52 -22.56
CA VAL A 780 -11.39 10.23 -22.38
C VAL A 780 -10.44 10.31 -21.20
N THR A 781 -10.74 9.60 -20.12
CA THR A 781 -9.75 9.23 -19.11
C THR A 781 -8.80 8.18 -19.71
N ALA A 782 -7.49 8.37 -19.60
CA ALA A 782 -6.52 7.44 -20.17
C ALA A 782 -6.47 6.10 -19.41
N VAL A 783 -6.58 6.10 -18.08
CA VAL A 783 -6.79 4.90 -17.26
C VAL A 783 -7.85 5.17 -16.17
N GLU A 784 -8.99 4.47 -16.24
CA GLU A 784 -10.16 4.64 -15.35
C GLU A 784 -10.54 3.31 -14.66
N GLY A 785 -11.23 3.37 -13.51
CA GLY A 785 -12.00 2.25 -12.96
C GLY A 785 -11.45 1.64 -11.66
N VAL A 786 -11.73 0.35 -11.46
CA VAL A 786 -11.42 -0.40 -10.24
C VAL A 786 -10.01 -1.02 -10.34
N GLY A 787 -9.03 -0.35 -9.75
CA GLY A 787 -7.60 -0.70 -9.83
C GLY A 787 -7.06 -1.59 -8.71
N THR A 788 -7.91 -2.32 -7.98
CA THR A 788 -7.50 -3.08 -6.77
C THR A 788 -6.29 -3.99 -7.01
N ASN A 789 -5.26 -3.95 -6.16
CA ASN A 789 -4.00 -4.70 -6.31
C ASN A 789 -3.26 -4.51 -7.67
N SER A 790 -3.62 -3.50 -8.47
CA SER A 790 -3.06 -3.30 -9.81
C SER A 790 -1.78 -2.45 -9.79
N THR A 791 -0.87 -2.70 -10.72
CA THR A 791 0.38 -1.95 -10.91
C THR A 791 0.35 -1.21 -12.24
N LEU A 792 0.37 0.12 -12.18
CA LEU A 792 0.38 1.01 -13.34
C LEU A 792 1.74 1.72 -13.35
N THR A 793 2.66 1.34 -14.25
CA THR A 793 4.06 1.81 -14.14
C THR A 793 4.75 2.09 -15.46
N ASN A 794 5.58 3.13 -15.51
CA ASN A 794 6.27 3.59 -16.72
C ASN A 794 5.32 3.76 -17.91
N LEU A 795 4.25 4.53 -17.71
CA LEU A 795 3.36 4.99 -18.78
C LEU A 795 3.69 6.45 -19.15
N TRP A 796 3.43 6.84 -20.40
CA TRP A 796 3.38 8.25 -20.81
C TRP A 796 1.95 8.55 -21.25
N ILE A 797 1.29 9.51 -20.61
CA ILE A 797 -0.08 9.92 -20.94
C ILE A 797 -0.08 11.38 -21.36
N GLU A 798 -0.76 11.69 -22.46
CA GLU A 798 -0.99 13.05 -22.94
C GLU A 798 -2.38 13.25 -23.56
N HIS A 799 -2.84 14.51 -23.56
CA HIS A 799 -4.02 15.00 -24.31
C HIS A 799 -5.33 14.24 -24.01
N ALA A 800 -5.39 13.62 -22.83
CA ALA A 800 -6.56 12.97 -22.25
C ALA A 800 -7.32 13.94 -21.33
N LYS A 801 -8.60 13.67 -21.05
CA LYS A 801 -9.34 14.40 -20.00
C LYS A 801 -8.61 14.32 -18.66
N VAL A 802 -8.28 13.10 -18.25
CA VAL A 802 -7.59 12.80 -16.99
C VAL A 802 -6.54 11.72 -17.25
N GLY A 803 -5.39 11.81 -16.59
CA GLY A 803 -4.36 10.78 -16.65
C GLY A 803 -4.82 9.46 -16.04
N PHE A 804 -5.10 9.47 -14.74
CA PHE A 804 -5.59 8.31 -13.99
C PHE A 804 -6.81 8.68 -13.14
N TRP A 805 -7.89 7.89 -13.19
CA TRP A 805 -9.03 8.03 -12.28
C TRP A 805 -9.36 6.67 -11.67
N LEU A 806 -8.79 6.38 -10.50
CA LEU A 806 -9.07 5.15 -9.77
C LEU A 806 -10.23 5.40 -8.81
N THR A 807 -11.27 4.56 -8.87
CA THR A 807 -12.55 4.81 -8.22
C THR A 807 -13.07 3.55 -7.51
N ASP A 808 -14.25 3.68 -6.90
CA ASP A 808 -15.13 2.56 -6.53
C ASP A 808 -14.44 1.53 -5.64
N GLN A 809 -13.90 2.04 -4.51
CA GLN A 809 -13.25 1.24 -3.47
C GLN A 809 -12.02 0.45 -3.96
N THR A 810 -11.31 0.98 -4.96
CA THR A 810 -9.98 0.50 -5.40
C THR A 810 -9.05 0.35 -4.19
N ASN A 811 -8.54 -0.85 -3.92
CA ASN A 811 -7.71 -1.12 -2.75
C ASN A 811 -6.29 -1.59 -3.14
N GLY A 812 -5.24 -1.00 -2.58
CA GLY A 812 -3.86 -1.49 -2.73
C GLY A 812 -3.25 -1.32 -4.13
N ALA A 813 -3.69 -0.33 -4.91
CA ALA A 813 -3.09 -0.05 -6.22
C ALA A 813 -1.71 0.63 -6.08
N THR A 814 -0.86 0.51 -7.11
CA THR A 814 0.43 1.24 -7.19
C THR A 814 0.57 1.91 -8.55
N ILE A 815 0.79 3.23 -8.56
CA ILE A 815 0.98 4.05 -9.75
C ILE A 815 2.36 4.70 -9.69
N SER A 816 3.24 4.39 -10.65
CA SER A 816 4.65 4.82 -10.55
C SER A 816 5.39 5.08 -11.85
N ASN A 817 6.52 5.79 -11.76
CA ASN A 817 7.47 6.01 -12.86
C ASN A 817 6.85 6.64 -14.13
N SER A 818 5.64 7.20 -14.04
CA SER A 818 4.83 7.57 -15.21
C SER A 818 4.85 9.08 -15.45
N ARG A 819 4.56 9.47 -16.69
CA ARG A 819 4.46 10.86 -17.15
C ARG A 819 3.00 11.16 -17.47
N VAL A 820 2.49 12.28 -16.99
CA VAL A 820 1.18 12.83 -17.40
C VAL A 820 1.44 14.26 -17.87
N ARG A 821 1.08 14.57 -19.11
CA ARG A 821 1.34 15.85 -19.78
C ARG A 821 0.05 16.41 -20.37
N GLN A 822 -0.21 17.71 -20.24
CA GLN A 822 -1.24 18.41 -21.02
C GLN A 822 -2.60 17.68 -21.01
N VAL A 823 -3.13 17.42 -19.81
CA VAL A 823 -4.44 16.77 -19.60
C VAL A 823 -5.46 17.80 -19.14
N TRP A 824 -6.72 17.64 -19.54
CA TRP A 824 -7.72 18.72 -19.48
C TRP A 824 -8.39 18.91 -18.11
N ALA A 825 -8.22 17.96 -17.20
CA ALA A 825 -8.60 18.01 -15.80
C ALA A 825 -7.45 17.41 -14.95
N ASP A 826 -7.75 16.53 -14.00
CA ASP A 826 -6.81 15.95 -13.06
C ASP A 826 -5.62 15.22 -13.72
N GLY A 827 -4.43 15.36 -13.12
CA GLY A 827 -3.28 14.51 -13.46
C GLY A 827 -3.51 13.06 -13.01
N LEU A 828 -3.92 12.89 -11.76
CA LEU A 828 -4.44 11.64 -11.19
C LEU A 828 -5.42 11.94 -10.06
N ASN A 829 -6.55 11.24 -10.03
CA ASN A 829 -7.51 11.24 -8.94
C ASN A 829 -7.63 9.83 -8.31
N LEU A 830 -7.55 9.76 -6.98
CA LEU A 830 -7.96 8.61 -6.17
C LEU A 830 -9.32 8.95 -5.55
N HIS A 831 -10.35 8.25 -6.00
CA HIS A 831 -11.75 8.64 -5.83
C HIS A 831 -12.55 7.59 -5.05
N ARG A 832 -13.59 8.03 -4.35
CA ARG A 832 -14.75 7.21 -3.96
C ARG A 832 -14.41 5.93 -3.21
N GLY A 833 -13.63 6.08 -2.13
CA GLY A 833 -13.27 5.01 -1.22
C GLY A 833 -11.95 4.32 -1.56
N THR A 834 -11.17 4.87 -2.49
CA THR A 834 -9.90 4.30 -2.90
C THR A 834 -8.94 4.26 -1.71
N SER A 835 -8.33 3.12 -1.44
CA SER A 835 -7.64 2.86 -0.18
C SER A 835 -6.32 2.13 -0.34
N ASN A 836 -5.42 2.28 0.63
CA ASN A 836 -4.07 1.71 0.72
C ASN A 836 -3.22 1.88 -0.56
N THR A 837 -3.54 2.86 -1.40
CA THR A 837 -3.00 3.04 -2.75
C THR A 837 -1.81 3.99 -2.74
N THR A 838 -0.75 3.64 -3.47
CA THR A 838 0.51 4.40 -3.52
C THR A 838 0.73 5.01 -4.90
N VAL A 839 0.89 6.33 -4.95
CA VAL A 839 1.28 7.08 -6.16
C VAL A 839 2.67 7.63 -5.93
N THR A 840 3.68 7.12 -6.64
CA THR A 840 5.08 7.48 -6.37
C THR A 840 6.00 7.51 -7.57
N ASN A 841 6.95 8.45 -7.58
CA ASN A 841 7.90 8.65 -8.68
C ASN A 841 7.25 9.01 -10.03
N ASN A 842 6.12 9.75 -10.02
CA ASN A 842 5.46 10.22 -11.24
C ASN A 842 5.77 11.69 -11.55
N SER A 843 5.79 12.05 -12.84
CA SER A 843 5.96 13.43 -13.32
C SER A 843 4.70 13.92 -14.01
N ILE A 844 4.06 14.94 -13.45
CA ILE A 844 2.81 15.53 -13.93
C ILE A 844 3.08 16.98 -14.30
N ARG A 845 2.73 17.38 -15.52
CA ARG A 845 2.87 18.78 -15.97
C ARG A 845 1.67 19.21 -16.82
N GLY A 846 1.14 20.40 -16.54
CA GLY A 846 0.02 20.95 -17.32
C GLY A 846 -1.28 20.16 -17.15
N SER A 847 -1.72 19.94 -15.91
CA SER A 847 -3.10 19.49 -15.65
C SER A 847 -4.07 20.67 -15.77
N GLY A 848 -5.30 20.41 -16.21
CA GLY A 848 -6.41 21.36 -16.30
C GLY A 848 -7.33 21.35 -15.08
N ASP A 849 -6.92 20.62 -14.03
CA ASP A 849 -7.39 20.67 -12.65
C ASP A 849 -6.26 20.12 -11.75
N ASP A 850 -6.58 19.62 -10.56
CA ASP A 850 -5.64 19.07 -9.57
C ASP A 850 -4.61 18.11 -10.16
N GLY A 851 -3.31 18.40 -9.93
CA GLY A 851 -2.23 17.54 -10.40
C GLY A 851 -2.24 16.15 -9.77
N LEU A 852 -2.57 16.06 -8.47
CA LEU A 852 -2.89 14.83 -7.74
C LEU A 852 -4.03 15.09 -6.74
N ALA A 853 -5.15 14.38 -6.84
CA ALA A 853 -6.29 14.52 -5.94
C ALA A 853 -6.60 13.21 -5.18
N MET A 854 -6.94 13.32 -3.90
CA MET A 854 -7.72 12.30 -3.18
C MET A 854 -9.11 12.88 -2.93
N TRP A 855 -10.15 12.29 -3.52
CA TRP A 855 -11.52 12.80 -3.43
C TRP A 855 -12.51 11.74 -2.89
N SER A 856 -12.83 11.91 -1.61
CA SER A 856 -13.72 11.00 -0.88
C SER A 856 -15.18 11.32 -1.17
N ASP A 857 -15.64 11.09 -2.39
CA ASP A 857 -17.07 11.08 -2.74
C ASP A 857 -17.75 9.81 -2.20
N VAL A 858 -18.88 9.95 -1.48
CA VAL A 858 -19.70 8.89 -0.84
C VAL A 858 -18.97 7.98 0.19
N TYR A 859 -17.75 7.54 -0.09
CA TYR A 859 -16.91 6.67 0.73
C TYR A 859 -15.58 7.35 1.06
N LEU A 860 -14.96 6.96 2.16
CA LEU A 860 -13.67 7.52 2.61
C LEU A 860 -12.50 6.88 1.88
N ASP A 861 -11.64 7.71 1.28
CA ASP A 861 -10.34 7.26 0.80
C ASP A 861 -9.40 7.10 2.00
N THR A 862 -8.76 5.94 2.16
CA THR A 862 -7.99 5.65 3.37
C THR A 862 -6.57 5.14 3.16
N ASN A 863 -5.65 5.56 4.03
CA ASN A 863 -4.23 5.15 4.05
C ASN A 863 -3.44 5.37 2.74
N ASN A 864 -3.95 6.17 1.81
CA ASN A 864 -3.29 6.42 0.53
C ASN A 864 -2.03 7.26 0.71
N THR A 865 -1.06 7.09 -0.19
CA THR A 865 0.23 7.80 -0.13
C THR A 865 0.60 8.39 -1.48
N PHE A 866 0.68 9.72 -1.54
CA PHE A 866 1.34 10.46 -2.62
C PHE A 866 2.77 10.77 -2.17
N SER A 867 3.77 10.10 -2.76
CA SER A 867 5.17 10.32 -2.37
C SER A 867 6.16 10.44 -3.50
N TYR A 868 7.11 11.37 -3.41
CA TYR A 868 8.16 11.55 -4.42
C TYR A 868 7.60 11.75 -5.85
N ASN A 869 6.50 12.50 -6.01
CA ASN A 869 6.00 12.91 -7.32
C ASN A 869 6.42 14.34 -7.62
N THR A 870 6.75 14.62 -8.89
CA THR A 870 6.97 15.98 -9.40
C THR A 870 5.70 16.46 -10.07
N VAL A 871 5.06 17.50 -9.55
CA VAL A 871 3.85 18.09 -10.11
C VAL A 871 4.09 19.56 -10.43
N GLN A 872 3.98 19.94 -11.70
CA GLN A 872 4.37 21.26 -12.19
C GLN A 872 3.23 21.91 -12.98
N ILE A 873 2.97 23.19 -12.73
CA ILE A 873 2.08 24.03 -13.55
C ILE A 873 0.68 23.40 -13.75
N PRO A 874 -0.07 23.08 -12.67
CA PRO A 874 -1.52 22.90 -12.79
C PRO A 874 -2.12 24.23 -13.23
N THR A 875 -2.75 24.23 -14.41
CA THR A 875 -3.29 25.43 -15.08
C THR A 875 -4.58 25.94 -14.41
N LEU A 876 -5.21 25.07 -13.61
CA LEU A 876 -6.33 25.32 -12.71
C LEU A 876 -6.08 24.48 -11.44
N ALA A 877 -6.64 24.91 -10.30
CA ALA A 877 -6.62 24.17 -9.03
C ALA A 877 -5.20 23.88 -8.51
N ASN A 878 -4.99 22.77 -7.80
CA ASN A 878 -3.84 22.56 -6.92
C ASN A 878 -2.76 21.67 -7.54
N ASN A 879 -1.54 21.71 -7.00
CA ASN A 879 -0.55 20.67 -7.32
C ASN A 879 -0.91 19.34 -6.61
N ILE A 880 -1.35 19.40 -5.35
CA ILE A 880 -1.95 18.27 -4.62
C ILE A 880 -3.18 18.74 -3.85
N ALA A 881 -4.24 17.93 -3.83
CA ALA A 881 -5.43 18.16 -3.02
C ALA A 881 -5.89 16.91 -2.25
N ILE A 882 -6.42 17.12 -1.04
CA ILE A 882 -6.93 16.07 -0.14
C ILE A 882 -8.32 16.47 0.38
N TYR A 883 -9.37 15.90 -0.22
CA TYR A 883 -10.77 16.19 0.07
C TYR A 883 -11.39 15.07 0.91
N GLY A 884 -11.26 15.20 2.24
CA GLY A 884 -11.72 14.20 3.21
C GLY A 884 -10.74 13.03 3.45
N GLY A 885 -11.30 11.88 3.84
CA GLY A 885 -10.56 10.62 4.00
C GLY A 885 -9.93 10.41 5.38
N SER A 886 -9.07 9.39 5.51
CA SER A 886 -8.42 9.02 6.78
C SER A 886 -7.09 8.27 6.60
N GLY A 887 -6.04 8.66 7.33
CA GLY A 887 -4.72 8.00 7.28
C GLY A 887 -3.86 8.38 6.07
N ASN A 888 -4.32 9.34 5.26
CA ASN A 888 -3.73 9.73 3.99
C ASN A 888 -2.43 10.54 4.16
N LYS A 889 -1.53 10.45 3.17
CA LYS A 889 -0.14 10.92 3.28
C LYS A 889 0.34 11.62 2.01
N VAL A 890 1.05 12.74 2.19
CA VAL A 890 1.70 13.53 1.13
C VAL A 890 3.15 13.77 1.56
N ILE A 891 4.10 13.00 0.99
CA ILE A 891 5.49 12.90 1.51
C ILE A 891 6.55 13.07 0.41
N GLY A 892 7.49 14.00 0.53
CA GLY A 892 8.64 14.04 -0.39
C GLY A 892 8.32 14.53 -1.81
N ASN A 893 7.19 15.17 -2.06
CA ASN A 893 6.81 15.62 -3.40
C ASN A 893 7.49 16.96 -3.77
N LEU A 894 7.67 17.23 -5.06
CA LEU A 894 8.13 18.51 -5.63
C LEU A 894 6.99 19.16 -6.38
N LEU A 895 6.50 20.28 -5.87
CA LEU A 895 5.28 20.94 -6.33
C LEU A 895 5.65 22.34 -6.82
N THR A 896 5.45 22.64 -8.10
CA THR A 896 5.85 23.94 -8.68
C THR A 896 4.73 24.65 -9.43
N ASP A 897 4.77 25.98 -9.38
CA ASP A 897 4.14 26.87 -10.35
C ASP A 897 2.61 26.78 -10.52
N THR A 898 1.84 26.62 -9.43
CA THR A 898 0.37 26.69 -9.42
C THR A 898 -0.16 27.95 -10.13
N VAL A 899 -1.13 27.83 -11.05
CA VAL A 899 -1.55 28.97 -11.89
C VAL A 899 -2.72 29.78 -11.31
N VAL A 900 -3.87 29.15 -11.04
CA VAL A 900 -5.09 29.86 -10.58
C VAL A 900 -6.03 28.96 -9.79
N ASN A 901 -6.84 29.53 -8.88
CA ASN A 901 -7.85 28.81 -8.09
C ASN A 901 -7.34 27.63 -7.24
N GLY A 902 -6.03 27.56 -6.97
CA GLY A 902 -5.48 26.55 -6.06
C GLY A 902 -4.11 26.86 -5.47
N SER A 903 -3.61 25.87 -4.75
CA SER A 903 -2.43 25.90 -3.89
C SER A 903 -1.40 24.84 -4.30
N GLY A 904 -0.22 24.85 -3.67
CA GLY A 904 0.71 23.72 -3.79
C GLY A 904 0.12 22.47 -3.12
N ILE A 905 -0.37 22.60 -1.89
CA ILE A 905 -1.14 21.55 -1.21
C ILE A 905 -2.41 22.18 -0.62
N SER A 906 -3.58 21.68 -1.03
CA SER A 906 -4.86 21.94 -0.37
C SER A 906 -5.31 20.73 0.43
N PHE A 907 -5.91 20.94 1.61
CA PHE A 907 -6.54 19.87 2.37
C PHE A 907 -7.72 20.36 3.21
N GLY A 908 -8.72 19.51 3.36
CA GLY A 908 -9.87 19.77 4.21
C GLY A 908 -11.17 19.16 3.69
N THR A 909 -12.24 19.95 3.71
CA THR A 909 -13.62 19.49 3.44
C THR A 909 -14.27 20.11 2.19
N ASN A 910 -13.47 20.53 1.19
CA ASN A 910 -14.00 20.86 -0.14
C ASN A 910 -14.72 19.64 -0.74
N PHE A 911 -15.71 19.87 -1.62
CA PHE A 911 -16.49 18.81 -2.27
C PHE A 911 -17.29 17.89 -1.33
N ASP A 912 -17.62 18.39 -0.13
CA ASP A 912 -18.64 17.83 0.78
C ASP A 912 -18.44 16.35 1.21
N PRO A 913 -17.21 15.89 1.52
CA PRO A 913 -16.86 14.47 1.73
C PRO A 913 -17.52 13.91 3.01
N PRO A 914 -17.81 12.60 3.10
CA PRO A 914 -18.61 12.04 4.20
C PRO A 914 -17.94 12.21 5.57
N SER A 915 -16.60 12.22 5.64
CA SER A 915 -15.84 12.63 6.81
C SER A 915 -14.38 12.97 6.45
N MET A 916 -13.66 13.57 7.40
CA MET A 916 -12.20 13.63 7.44
C MET A 916 -11.75 13.26 8.86
N THR A 917 -11.00 12.19 9.03
CA THR A 917 -10.82 11.58 10.37
C THR A 917 -9.46 10.89 10.53
N GLY A 918 -9.13 10.49 11.76
CA GLY A 918 -7.89 9.79 12.07
C GLY A 918 -6.66 10.68 11.93
N THR A 919 -5.90 10.52 10.83
CA THR A 919 -4.67 11.27 10.59
C THR A 919 -4.54 11.76 9.15
N LEU A 920 -3.84 12.88 8.97
CA LEU A 920 -3.30 13.34 7.69
C LEU A 920 -1.85 13.81 7.89
N THR A 921 -0.93 13.27 7.09
CA THR A 921 0.51 13.62 7.16
C THR A 921 0.95 14.32 5.89
N ILE A 922 1.29 15.61 5.98
CA ILE A 922 1.89 16.41 4.92
C ILE A 922 3.34 16.71 5.33
N GLN A 923 4.29 15.89 4.88
CA GLN A 923 5.64 15.89 5.41
C GLN A 923 6.73 16.01 4.35
N ASN A 924 7.74 16.85 4.61
CA ASN A 924 8.95 16.97 3.79
C ASN A 924 8.65 17.16 2.29
N ASN A 925 7.72 18.04 1.90
CA ASN A 925 7.49 18.39 0.50
C ASN A 925 8.23 19.70 0.15
N MET A 926 8.62 19.86 -1.11
CA MET A 926 9.10 21.12 -1.68
C MET A 926 7.97 21.81 -2.45
N LEU A 927 7.68 23.06 -2.12
CA LEU A 927 6.64 23.89 -2.71
C LEU A 927 7.28 25.17 -3.26
N LEU A 928 7.43 25.27 -4.58
CA LEU A 928 8.19 26.34 -5.24
C LEU A 928 7.28 27.17 -6.15
N ARG A 929 7.12 28.47 -5.84
CA ARG A 929 6.26 29.40 -6.59
C ARG A 929 4.81 28.93 -6.69
N THR A 930 4.29 28.30 -5.65
CA THR A 930 2.91 27.79 -5.56
C THR A 930 1.98 28.76 -4.81
N GLY A 931 0.68 28.46 -4.83
CA GLY A 931 -0.37 29.39 -4.38
C GLY A 931 -0.76 30.36 -5.49
N SER A 932 -1.97 30.92 -5.43
CA SER A 932 -2.56 31.70 -6.52
C SER A 932 -3.67 32.64 -6.04
N LEU A 933 -4.30 33.35 -6.98
CA LEU A 933 -5.53 34.10 -6.73
C LEU A 933 -6.72 33.15 -6.94
N HIS A 934 -7.57 33.00 -5.94
CA HIS A 934 -8.85 32.31 -6.12
C HIS A 934 -9.88 33.29 -6.65
N LYS A 935 -10.13 33.24 -7.97
CA LYS A 935 -10.93 34.23 -8.69
C LYS A 935 -12.40 34.21 -8.25
N ASP A 936 -12.95 33.03 -7.99
CA ASP A 936 -14.37 32.86 -7.62
C ASP A 936 -14.67 33.36 -6.20
N TYR A 937 -13.67 33.39 -5.32
CA TYR A 937 -13.79 33.91 -3.96
C TYR A 937 -13.19 35.33 -3.79
N GLY A 938 -12.46 35.83 -4.79
CA GLY A 938 -11.91 37.18 -4.83
C GLY A 938 -10.70 37.45 -3.93
N TYR A 939 -10.03 36.42 -3.40
CA TYR A 939 -8.88 36.57 -2.51
C TYR A 939 -7.69 35.65 -2.83
N GLN A 940 -6.57 35.95 -2.18
CA GLN A 940 -5.27 35.32 -2.36
C GLN A 940 -5.13 34.09 -1.45
N ILE A 941 -4.65 32.97 -2.00
CA ILE A 941 -4.45 31.71 -1.27
C ILE A 941 -2.97 31.29 -1.32
N GLY A 942 -2.53 30.54 -0.30
CA GLY A 942 -1.12 30.25 -0.05
C GLY A 942 -0.57 29.00 -0.73
N SER A 943 0.72 28.71 -0.52
CA SER A 943 1.34 27.46 -0.96
C SER A 943 0.75 26.23 -0.27
N ILE A 944 0.46 26.30 1.03
CA ILE A 944 -0.35 25.31 1.75
C ILE A 944 -1.66 25.98 2.19
N TRP A 945 -2.78 25.33 1.91
CA TRP A 945 -4.14 25.81 2.20
C TRP A 945 -4.89 24.78 3.05
N ALA A 946 -5.30 25.19 4.24
CA ALA A 946 -6.17 24.41 5.13
C ALA A 946 -7.59 24.97 5.06
N TYR A 947 -8.50 24.25 4.41
CA TYR A 947 -9.84 24.73 4.04
C TYR A 947 -10.93 23.97 4.81
N TRP A 948 -11.59 24.66 5.74
CA TRP A 948 -12.63 24.08 6.60
C TRP A 948 -14.02 24.68 6.36
N LEU A 949 -14.20 25.31 5.19
CA LEU A 949 -15.47 25.90 4.76
C LEU A 949 -16.54 24.80 4.69
N ASN A 950 -17.71 25.08 5.28
CA ASN A 950 -18.85 24.16 5.39
C ASN A 950 -18.50 22.80 6.02
N ASN A 951 -17.51 22.72 6.92
CA ASN A 951 -17.12 21.49 7.61
C ASN A 951 -18.33 20.72 8.17
N ASN A 952 -19.30 21.38 8.80
CA ASN A 952 -20.58 20.78 9.22
C ASN A 952 -20.46 19.51 10.10
N GLY A 953 -19.30 19.27 10.74
CA GLY A 953 -19.01 18.06 11.50
C GLY A 953 -18.50 16.88 10.65
N ARG A 954 -18.10 17.10 9.39
CA ARG A 954 -17.45 16.09 8.55
C ARG A 954 -16.05 15.77 9.06
N ALA A 955 -15.25 16.79 9.34
CA ALA A 955 -13.93 16.64 9.92
C ALA A 955 -14.02 16.54 11.46
N GLN A 956 -13.66 15.37 12.00
CA GLN A 956 -13.74 15.01 13.42
C GLN A 956 -12.64 14.02 13.80
N ASN A 957 -12.20 14.02 15.07
CA ASN A 957 -11.17 13.09 15.59
C ASN A 957 -9.89 13.05 14.74
N LEU A 958 -9.56 14.17 14.11
CA LEU A 958 -8.54 14.30 13.08
C LEU A 958 -7.27 14.95 13.63
N THR A 959 -6.13 14.26 13.49
CA THR A 959 -4.80 14.81 13.76
C THR A 959 -4.09 15.10 12.44
N VAL A 960 -3.97 16.39 12.07
CA VAL A 960 -3.20 16.80 10.90
C VAL A 960 -1.79 17.22 11.31
N THR A 961 -0.78 16.63 10.69
CA THR A 961 0.64 17.00 10.84
C THR A 961 1.16 17.57 9.53
N VAL A 962 1.56 18.84 9.55
CA VAL A 962 2.22 19.53 8.43
C VAL A 962 3.66 19.83 8.86
N SER A 963 4.64 19.02 8.43
CA SER A 963 5.99 19.09 9.01
C SER A 963 7.15 19.00 8.02
N GLY A 964 8.25 19.72 8.32
CA GLY A 964 9.48 19.69 7.53
C GLY A 964 9.35 20.15 6.06
N ASN A 965 8.23 20.73 5.67
CA ASN A 965 8.02 21.19 4.29
C ASN A 965 8.84 22.45 4.03
N THR A 966 9.39 22.54 2.82
CA THR A 966 10.09 23.73 2.33
C THR A 966 9.20 24.47 1.34
N ILE A 967 8.83 25.70 1.66
CA ILE A 967 8.04 26.59 0.83
C ILE A 967 8.97 27.72 0.38
N GLN A 968 9.05 27.97 -0.93
CA GLN A 968 9.94 28.97 -1.51
C GLN A 968 9.22 29.80 -2.59
N ASP A 969 9.43 31.11 -2.56
CA ASP A 969 8.96 32.08 -3.56
C ASP A 969 7.42 32.02 -3.79
N SER A 970 6.64 31.72 -2.74
CA SER A 970 5.19 31.50 -2.85
C SER A 970 4.46 32.74 -3.38
N THR A 971 3.52 32.56 -4.33
CA THR A 971 2.87 33.67 -5.05
C THR A 971 2.23 34.70 -4.11
N TYR A 972 1.65 34.21 -3.00
CA TYR A 972 1.09 35.03 -1.93
C TYR A 972 1.62 34.54 -0.58
N SER A 973 0.78 33.98 0.29
CA SER A 973 1.22 33.48 1.59
C SER A 973 1.89 32.10 1.51
N GLY A 974 2.75 31.79 2.47
CA GLY A 974 3.33 30.45 2.57
C GLY A 974 2.31 29.42 3.06
N ILE A 975 1.77 29.64 4.26
CA ILE A 975 0.66 28.87 4.83
C ILE A 975 -0.57 29.78 4.94
N PHE A 976 -1.73 29.28 4.50
CA PHE A 976 -3.01 29.95 4.55
C PHE A 976 -4.05 29.06 5.27
N ILE A 977 -4.71 29.61 6.29
CA ILE A 977 -5.68 28.87 7.12
C ILE A 977 -7.03 29.58 7.07
N GLU A 978 -8.07 28.80 6.80
CA GLU A 978 -9.34 29.33 6.33
C GLU A 978 -10.59 28.62 6.88
N GLU A 979 -11.56 29.45 7.32
CA GLU A 979 -12.96 29.10 7.58
C GLU A 979 -13.16 28.11 8.79
N PRO A 980 -14.40 27.82 9.25
CA PRO A 980 -14.61 27.46 10.65
C PRO A 980 -14.36 25.99 11.00
N ALA A 981 -13.32 25.74 11.80
CA ALA A 981 -12.85 24.42 12.21
C ALA A 981 -12.93 24.20 13.75
N PRO A 982 -14.13 24.32 14.38
CA PRO A 982 -14.24 24.07 15.82
C PRO A 982 -13.80 22.63 16.15
N ASN A 983 -12.96 22.50 17.18
CA ASN A 983 -12.42 21.24 17.70
C ASN A 983 -11.43 20.50 16.78
N ILE A 984 -10.94 21.12 15.70
CA ILE A 984 -9.79 20.62 14.92
C ILE A 984 -8.54 21.38 15.33
N SER A 985 -7.41 20.67 15.42
CA SER A 985 -6.09 21.28 15.65
C SER A 985 -5.08 20.71 14.67
N VAL A 986 -4.45 21.58 13.88
CA VAL A 986 -3.37 21.23 12.96
C VAL A 986 -2.03 21.55 13.63
N THR A 987 -1.07 20.63 13.53
CA THR A 987 0.30 20.86 14.00
C THR A 987 1.21 21.17 12.82
N TYR A 988 1.70 22.41 12.76
CA TYR A 988 2.71 22.88 11.83
C TYR A 988 4.09 22.82 12.52
N SER A 989 4.98 21.93 12.09
CA SER A 989 6.24 21.67 12.80
C SER A 989 7.48 21.70 11.89
N GLY A 990 8.42 22.62 12.15
CA GLY A 990 9.70 22.67 11.45
C GLY A 990 9.61 23.02 9.96
N ASN A 991 8.51 23.64 9.50
CA ASN A 991 8.41 24.09 8.11
C ASN A 991 9.27 25.33 7.87
N THR A 992 9.89 25.42 6.70
CA THR A 992 10.69 26.58 6.28
C THR A 992 9.97 27.31 5.15
N ILE A 993 9.79 28.61 5.29
CA ILE A 993 9.11 29.49 4.34
C ILE A 993 10.08 30.59 3.94
N THR A 994 10.43 30.67 2.66
CA THR A 994 11.39 31.63 2.12
C THR A 994 10.73 32.46 1.02
N ASN A 995 10.90 33.79 1.06
CA ASN A 995 10.38 34.74 0.07
C ASN A 995 8.87 34.61 -0.22
N ALA A 996 8.02 34.53 0.81
CA ALA A 996 6.57 34.56 0.58
C ALA A 996 6.17 35.93 -0.01
N GLY A 997 5.33 35.94 -1.06
CA GLY A 997 4.87 37.16 -1.74
C GLY A 997 4.05 38.12 -0.87
N THR A 998 3.40 37.62 0.19
CA THR A 998 2.72 38.46 1.20
C THR A 998 3.12 38.10 2.63
N TYR A 999 2.49 37.08 3.22
CA TYR A 999 2.71 36.66 4.61
C TYR A 999 3.36 35.28 4.68
N GLY A 1000 4.23 35.04 5.67
CA GLY A 1000 4.73 33.67 5.90
C GLY A 1000 3.59 32.72 6.26
N VAL A 1001 2.80 33.11 7.26
CA VAL A 1001 1.57 32.43 7.70
C VAL A 1001 0.44 33.46 7.78
N TYR A 1002 -0.71 33.16 7.17
CA TYR A 1002 -1.91 34.00 7.26
C TYR A 1002 -3.14 33.18 7.66
N VAL A 1003 -3.75 33.54 8.79
CA VAL A 1003 -5.04 33.02 9.25
C VAL A 1003 -6.11 34.06 8.92
N ARG A 1004 -7.06 33.69 8.05
CA ARG A 1004 -8.15 34.58 7.59
C ARG A 1004 -9.18 34.82 8.69
N GLY A 1005 -9.79 36.01 8.70
CA GLY A 1005 -10.73 36.46 9.74
C GLY A 1005 -11.98 35.60 9.95
N THR A 1006 -12.34 34.75 8.99
CA THR A 1006 -13.45 33.78 9.10
C THR A 1006 -13.04 32.42 9.70
N ALA A 1007 -11.74 32.16 9.88
CA ALA A 1007 -11.27 30.91 10.48
C ALA A 1007 -11.68 30.79 11.95
N THR A 1008 -11.97 29.58 12.41
CA THR A 1008 -12.21 29.28 13.84
C THR A 1008 -11.53 27.98 14.25
N GLY A 1009 -11.31 27.78 15.55
CA GLY A 1009 -10.61 26.60 16.08
C GLY A 1009 -9.20 26.95 16.56
N SER A 1010 -8.23 26.05 16.34
CA SER A 1010 -6.85 26.29 16.76
C SER A 1010 -5.80 25.62 15.87
N SER A 1011 -4.54 26.01 16.03
CA SER A 1011 -3.39 25.29 15.49
C SER A 1011 -2.12 25.55 16.31
N THR A 1012 -1.23 24.57 16.29
CA THR A 1012 0.06 24.61 16.99
C THR A 1012 1.18 24.79 15.97
N PHE A 1013 2.01 25.80 16.16
CA PHE A 1013 3.18 26.09 15.35
C PHE A 1013 4.45 25.90 16.18
N THR A 1014 5.29 24.94 15.82
CA THR A 1014 6.55 24.66 16.52
C THR A 1014 7.74 24.73 15.57
N ASN A 1015 8.78 25.48 15.92
CA ASN A 1015 10.04 25.59 15.16
C ASN A 1015 9.91 26.02 13.68
N ASN A 1016 8.84 26.72 13.29
CA ASN A 1016 8.65 27.14 11.90
C ASN A 1016 9.44 28.42 11.59
N THR A 1017 10.13 28.46 10.46
CA THR A 1017 11.02 29.55 10.08
C THR A 1017 10.46 30.31 8.88
N VAL A 1018 10.25 31.62 9.02
CA VAL A 1018 9.89 32.52 7.91
C VAL A 1018 11.04 33.49 7.61
N ASN A 1019 11.55 33.42 6.39
CA ASN A 1019 12.70 34.18 5.88
C ASN A 1019 12.29 34.97 4.64
N GLY A 1020 11.81 36.21 4.83
CA GLY A 1020 11.26 37.04 3.76
C GLY A 1020 9.76 36.83 3.58
N ALA A 1021 8.99 37.83 3.96
CA ALA A 1021 7.55 37.96 3.74
C ALA A 1021 7.20 39.46 3.91
N PRO A 1022 6.91 40.23 2.83
CA PRO A 1022 6.91 41.69 2.87
C PRO A 1022 5.72 42.28 3.63
N SER A 1023 4.62 41.53 3.76
CA SER A 1023 3.46 41.94 4.57
C SER A 1023 3.61 41.55 6.05
N GLY A 1024 4.49 40.61 6.37
CA GLY A 1024 4.79 40.16 7.74
C GLY A 1024 5.00 38.66 7.83
N LYS A 1025 5.73 38.18 8.85
CA LYS A 1025 5.99 36.74 9.02
C LYS A 1025 4.74 35.94 9.35
N PHE A 1026 3.87 36.51 10.19
CA PHE A 1026 2.63 35.91 10.66
C PHE A 1026 1.55 36.99 10.75
N LEU A 1027 0.33 36.65 10.37
CA LEU A 1027 -0.88 37.44 10.64
C LEU A 1027 -2.03 36.50 10.99
N ASN A 1028 -2.76 36.82 12.04
CA ASN A 1028 -4.09 36.27 12.32
C ASN A 1028 -5.10 37.43 12.38
N THR A 1029 -6.09 37.42 11.50
CA THR A 1029 -7.19 38.40 11.51
C THR A 1029 -8.47 37.86 12.17
N SER A 1030 -8.48 36.62 12.65
CA SER A 1030 -9.62 36.03 13.37
C SER A 1030 -9.48 36.20 14.88
N SER A 1031 -10.51 36.77 15.51
CA SER A 1031 -10.72 36.76 16.96
C SER A 1031 -11.14 35.40 17.51
N SER A 1032 -11.45 34.44 16.64
CA SER A 1032 -12.06 33.14 16.94
C SER A 1032 -11.15 31.95 16.62
N PHE A 1033 -9.90 32.22 16.20
CA PHE A 1033 -8.88 31.22 15.92
C PHE A 1033 -7.68 31.40 16.87
N THR A 1034 -7.30 30.34 17.59
CA THR A 1034 -6.19 30.37 18.54
C THR A 1034 -4.92 29.77 17.94
N VAL A 1035 -3.84 30.55 17.92
CA VAL A 1035 -2.50 30.09 17.52
C VAL A 1035 -1.64 29.90 18.77
N SER A 1036 -0.91 28.79 18.83
CA SER A 1036 -0.05 28.43 19.97
C SER A 1036 1.25 27.75 19.52
N GLY A 1037 2.18 27.51 20.44
CA GLY A 1037 3.45 26.80 20.18
C GLY A 1037 4.69 27.63 20.54
N SER A 1038 5.86 27.24 20.02
CA SER A 1038 7.15 27.84 20.40
C SER A 1038 8.25 27.61 19.35
N GLY A 1039 9.35 28.36 19.45
CA GLY A 1039 10.52 28.21 18.56
C GLY A 1039 10.33 28.73 17.14
N ASN A 1040 9.16 29.29 16.80
CA ASN A 1040 8.98 30.02 15.55
C ASN A 1040 9.78 31.34 15.58
N ASN A 1041 10.13 31.88 14.41
CA ASN A 1041 10.89 33.13 14.32
C ASN A 1041 10.03 34.41 14.21
N TRP A 1042 8.82 34.34 14.78
CA TRP A 1042 7.76 35.36 14.85
C TRP A 1042 6.93 35.17 16.14
#